data_AF-A0A0W0R4I8-F1
#
_entry.id   AF-A0A0W0R4I8-F1
#
_cell.length_a   1.000
_cell.length_b   1.000
_cell.length_c   1.000
_cell.angle_alpha   90.00
_cell.angle_beta   90.00
_cell.angle_gamma   90.00
#
_symmetry.space_group_name_H-M   'P 1'
#
loop_
_entity.id
_entity.type
_entity.pdbx_description
1 polymer ?
#
loop_
_entity_poly.entity_id
_entity_poly.type
_entity_poly.pdbx_seq_one_letter_code
_entity_poly.pdbx_strand_id
1 'polypeptide(L)'
;MPSELLARQNIAQAVYMDYVVKLAATQARMTTDLAFDPQGRVLMEVNLQPEDYAQIVAQINVKLGEQFDVSKTGLQDALGRNVSPKATVSLDCADELKSKFIETLRSRLTTAGAKDPQAIIDAYEKQAKGSIIALQQEFHFHLSLATRVYQKAAPQKFDDKEDELAKAHQVAANRVNLLVMDAYAKALQKATKNGVLDLATLNKEFDKARKAILPQAHKILREEIIRHTGVIIDLKAIDKVKRGTDKKDSLKHVAEGLTATSNDLIHTDSKLGLATFISGSENTSHDRAIGKIADRQIATFQFKAGTVGEKTSSRMQTRVASLDVKKGVSAEEAIEDIKNKLKTIATDNNFSNRLETIQGKPKAFVYNLHTAINHTLGDMGGNLQTQGLERILQGVHKYNAEQNKDGVLCFLQNISVNGFGDTLGYDTRNAVRKEATLMAEISMLHTLYDSSPDQQKEMRDVFAKYKKFLDNPQRPAYFSQSEEGQAAIAQIQQIKAQWLAGPVAGDSIVDNAKASLKQLMANNKHFSHENAKLVQTLSILVEEASIAGCKSGNERAQAISGRVVLFDALGSNPDAFGPEGQALAAALKKMASGGDSQTNAVKLNSILHSIYNAHGLQLSSSLVSLLDQGASAKVEASGQGIYSTNKAEENASLMTNLHQSKAGSMQAHKDLIPEMINASEAQPKSVWQRMSGVLGKAGAAILSVVTLGILPLAVKIYSELDNRARKQEQKISEERLVDHYTKMKDSNYAAIEENIHSSDASVLGKLDGVQPALRQAAAHDHDDSDQELKVPLLSETAQVTRRRTPSPALSDASTSTSEDESTVPYTLLK
;
A
#
# COMPACT_ATOMS: atom_id res chain seq x y z
N MET A 1 -0.67 -25.94 5.50
CA MET A 1 0.63 -25.80 6.20
C MET A 1 1.63 -25.47 5.12
N PRO A 2 2.21 -24.26 5.08
CA PRO A 2 2.93 -23.77 3.90
C PRO A 2 3.97 -24.79 3.41
N SER A 3 4.22 -24.80 2.09
CA SER A 3 5.35 -25.56 1.56
C SER A 3 6.65 -25.18 2.30
N GLU A 4 7.57 -26.13 2.42
CA GLU A 4 8.86 -25.92 3.08
C GLU A 4 9.60 -24.72 2.47
N LEU A 5 9.60 -24.59 1.14
CA LEU A 5 10.17 -23.45 0.44
C LEU A 5 9.53 -22.13 0.87
N LEU A 6 8.20 -22.05 0.93
CA LEU A 6 7.48 -20.84 1.33
C LEU A 6 7.77 -20.48 2.80
N ALA A 7 7.84 -21.48 3.69
CA ALA A 7 8.18 -21.27 5.09
C ALA A 7 9.58 -20.66 5.25
N ARG A 8 10.59 -21.20 4.54
CA ARG A 8 11.96 -20.66 4.53
C ARG A 8 12.03 -19.23 4.00
N GLN A 9 11.35 -18.94 2.89
CA GLN A 9 11.29 -17.61 2.30
C GLN A 9 10.60 -16.60 3.21
N ASN A 10 9.57 -17.01 3.97
CA ASN A 10 8.93 -16.14 4.95
C ASN A 10 9.90 -15.76 6.08
N ILE A 11 10.74 -16.69 6.55
CA ILE A 11 11.80 -16.40 7.53
C ILE A 11 12.83 -15.43 6.94
N ALA A 12 13.31 -15.69 5.72
CA ALA A 12 14.27 -14.81 5.04
C ALA A 12 13.71 -13.39 4.86
N GLN A 13 12.45 -13.26 4.47
CA GLN A 13 11.77 -11.97 4.31
C GLN A 13 11.62 -11.23 5.63
N ALA A 14 11.34 -11.93 6.74
CA ALA A 14 11.29 -11.32 8.07
C ALA A 14 12.66 -10.74 8.48
N VAL A 15 13.76 -11.48 8.25
CA VAL A 15 15.13 -11.01 8.53
C VAL A 15 15.48 -9.79 7.69
N TYR A 16 15.20 -9.82 6.39
CA TYR A 16 15.38 -8.67 5.50
C TYR A 16 14.62 -7.43 6.00
N MET A 17 13.34 -7.57 6.32
CA MET A 17 12.52 -6.46 6.79
C MET A 17 13.00 -5.91 8.12
N ASP A 18 13.36 -6.79 9.06
CA ASP A 18 13.86 -6.39 10.38
C ASP A 18 15.13 -5.54 10.26
N TYR A 19 16.07 -5.97 9.40
CA TYR A 19 17.30 -5.25 9.13
C TYR A 19 17.02 -3.85 8.55
N VAL A 20 16.21 -3.78 7.50
CA VAL A 20 15.86 -2.52 6.81
C VAL A 20 15.14 -1.55 7.76
N VAL A 21 14.22 -2.05 8.59
CA VAL A 21 13.51 -1.22 9.58
C VAL A 21 14.46 -0.67 10.64
N LYS A 22 15.41 -1.48 11.12
CA LYS A 22 16.43 -1.03 12.09
C LYS A 22 17.37 0.01 11.49
N LEU A 23 17.76 -0.15 10.24
CA LEU A 23 18.58 0.83 9.52
C LEU A 23 17.82 2.15 9.35
N ALA A 24 16.55 2.09 8.92
CA ALA A 24 15.69 3.27 8.83
C ALA A 24 15.50 3.99 10.18
N ALA A 25 15.28 3.24 11.27
CA ALA A 25 15.16 3.82 12.61
C ALA A 25 16.45 4.50 13.06
N THR A 26 17.61 3.91 12.78
CA THR A 26 18.92 4.53 13.07
C THR A 26 19.11 5.81 12.27
N GLN A 27 18.84 5.80 10.96
CA GLN A 27 18.90 7.00 10.12
C GLN A 27 17.95 8.10 10.60
N ALA A 28 16.72 7.73 10.99
CA ALA A 28 15.74 8.69 11.49
C ALA A 28 16.20 9.36 12.80
N ARG A 29 16.81 8.61 13.73
CA ARG A 29 17.31 9.17 14.99
C ARG A 29 18.47 10.15 14.78
N MET A 30 19.34 9.88 13.81
CA MET A 30 20.48 10.75 13.45
C MET A 30 20.07 11.98 12.64
N THR A 31 18.89 11.97 12.03
CA THR A 31 18.40 13.09 11.21
C THR A 31 17.82 14.18 12.11
N THR A 32 18.30 15.42 11.93
CA THR A 32 17.80 16.59 12.67
C THR A 32 16.45 17.06 12.16
N ASP A 33 16.30 17.17 10.84
CA ASP A 33 15.12 17.69 10.17
C ASP A 33 14.30 16.56 9.55
N LEU A 34 13.40 15.99 10.36
CA LEU A 34 12.49 14.93 9.94
C LEU A 34 11.20 15.51 9.36
N ALA A 35 10.78 14.99 8.20
CA ALA A 35 9.46 15.27 7.64
C ALA A 35 8.39 14.37 8.28
N PHE A 36 7.77 14.85 9.35
CA PHE A 36 6.76 14.11 10.09
C PHE A 36 5.40 14.07 9.38
N ASP A 37 4.81 12.87 9.28
CA ASP A 37 3.44 12.70 8.82
C ASP A 37 2.42 12.89 9.95
N PRO A 38 1.22 13.44 9.69
CA PRO A 38 0.17 13.61 10.71
C PRO A 38 -0.30 12.32 11.39
N GLN A 39 0.02 11.14 10.85
CA GLN A 39 -0.21 9.87 11.52
C GLN A 39 0.80 9.56 12.64
N GLY A 40 1.83 10.40 12.83
CA GLY A 40 2.93 10.14 13.77
C GLY A 40 3.98 9.21 13.19
N ARG A 41 4.37 9.45 11.94
CA ARG A 41 5.29 8.60 11.17
C ARG A 41 6.36 9.44 10.48
N VAL A 42 7.43 8.79 10.03
CA VAL A 42 8.43 9.37 9.12
C VAL A 42 8.68 8.42 7.95
N LEU A 43 8.90 8.97 6.76
CA LEU A 43 9.35 8.19 5.61
C LEU A 43 10.87 8.26 5.51
N MET A 44 11.52 7.10 5.47
CA MET A 44 12.96 6.97 5.32
C MET A 44 13.29 6.21 4.02
N GLU A 45 14.18 6.75 3.20
CA GLU A 45 14.70 6.05 2.02
C GLU A 45 16.02 5.36 2.40
N VAL A 46 15.99 4.03 2.46
CA VAL A 46 17.14 3.18 2.80
C VAL A 46 17.79 2.68 1.52
N ASN A 47 19.06 3.05 1.29
CA ASN A 47 19.87 2.53 0.19
C ASN A 47 20.76 1.40 0.73
N LEU A 48 20.58 0.19 0.21
CA LEU A 48 21.34 -0.99 0.64
C LEU A 48 22.68 -1.09 -0.09
N GLN A 49 23.75 -1.15 0.69
CA GLN A 49 25.14 -1.31 0.24
C GLN A 49 25.56 -2.80 0.24
N PRO A 50 26.67 -3.16 -0.42
CA PRO A 50 27.22 -4.53 -0.40
C PRO A 50 27.30 -5.17 0.99
N GLU A 51 27.73 -4.41 1.99
CA GLU A 51 27.85 -4.82 3.38
C GLU A 51 26.49 -5.10 4.04
N ASP A 52 25.43 -4.38 3.66
CA ASP A 52 24.09 -4.62 4.16
C ASP A 52 23.58 -5.99 3.65
N TYR A 53 23.78 -6.29 2.36
CA TYR A 53 23.41 -7.60 1.80
C TYR A 53 24.16 -8.73 2.51
N ALA A 54 25.47 -8.58 2.71
CA ALA A 54 26.28 -9.59 3.40
C ALA A 54 25.77 -9.86 4.83
N GLN A 55 25.42 -8.80 5.58
CA GLN A 55 24.88 -8.93 6.93
C GLN A 55 23.49 -9.59 6.96
N ILE A 56 22.60 -9.20 6.05
CA ILE A 56 21.26 -9.78 5.95
C ILE A 56 21.37 -11.27 5.62
N VAL A 57 22.16 -11.65 4.61
CA VAL A 57 22.30 -13.06 4.21
C VAL A 57 22.98 -13.87 5.31
N ALA A 58 23.99 -13.34 6.00
CA ALA A 58 24.60 -14.03 7.13
C ALA A 58 23.56 -14.35 8.23
N GLN A 59 22.67 -13.40 8.54
CA GLN A 59 21.58 -13.64 9.50
C GLN A 59 20.58 -14.69 8.99
N ILE A 60 20.27 -14.70 7.70
CA ILE A 60 19.40 -15.69 7.07
C ILE A 60 20.04 -17.09 7.17
N ASN A 61 21.31 -17.22 6.79
CA ASN A 61 22.08 -18.47 6.84
C ASN A 61 22.09 -19.05 8.26
N VAL A 62 22.31 -18.22 9.27
CA VAL A 62 22.26 -18.63 10.68
C VAL A 62 20.86 -19.11 11.08
N LYS A 63 19.81 -18.37 10.70
CA LYS A 63 18.42 -18.73 11.09
C LYS A 63 17.90 -19.97 10.38
N LEU A 64 18.29 -20.19 9.13
CA LEU A 64 17.83 -21.32 8.31
C LEU A 64 18.76 -22.54 8.37
N GLY A 65 20.01 -22.37 8.83
CA GLY A 65 21.04 -23.41 8.72
C GLY A 65 21.49 -23.66 7.29
N GLU A 66 21.42 -22.63 6.43
CA GLU A 66 21.75 -22.69 5.00
C GLU A 66 23.01 -21.89 4.67
N GLN A 67 23.51 -22.02 3.44
CA GLN A 67 24.69 -21.31 2.95
C GLN A 67 24.41 -20.61 1.62
N PHE A 68 23.55 -19.60 1.67
CA PHE A 68 23.43 -18.63 0.58
C PHE A 68 24.70 -17.78 0.47
N ASP A 69 25.03 -17.37 -0.76
CA ASP A 69 26.12 -16.43 -1.03
C ASP A 69 25.87 -15.08 -0.34
N VAL A 70 26.87 -14.51 0.33
CA VAL A 70 26.75 -13.26 1.12
C VAL A 70 26.76 -12.01 0.23
N SER A 71 25.88 -12.00 -0.76
CA SER A 71 25.74 -10.98 -1.79
C SER A 71 24.27 -10.64 -2.04
N LYS A 72 24.03 -9.65 -2.91
CA LYS A 72 22.68 -9.35 -3.39
C LYS A 72 22.02 -10.57 -4.06
N THR A 73 22.78 -11.37 -4.80
CA THR A 73 22.27 -12.56 -5.48
C THR A 73 21.84 -13.62 -4.47
N GLY A 74 22.64 -13.92 -3.45
CA GLY A 74 22.22 -14.87 -2.42
C GLY A 74 21.02 -14.38 -1.59
N LEU A 75 20.86 -13.07 -1.41
CA LEU A 75 19.62 -12.51 -0.83
C LEU A 75 18.41 -12.76 -1.76
N GLN A 76 18.57 -12.55 -3.07
CA GLN A 76 17.50 -12.82 -4.04
C GLN A 76 17.10 -14.30 -4.06
N ASP A 77 18.07 -15.20 -3.95
CA ASP A 77 17.84 -16.65 -3.88
C ASP A 77 17.09 -17.03 -2.59
N ALA A 78 17.53 -16.50 -1.45
CA ALA A 78 16.88 -16.74 -0.16
C ALA A 78 15.43 -16.23 -0.11
N LEU A 79 15.15 -15.08 -0.73
CA LEU A 79 13.81 -14.50 -0.79
C LEU A 79 12.96 -15.10 -1.92
N GLY A 80 13.58 -15.70 -2.94
CA GLY A 80 12.93 -16.17 -4.16
C GLY A 80 12.32 -15.05 -5.00
N ARG A 81 12.91 -13.84 -4.96
CA ARG A 81 12.47 -12.67 -5.73
C ARG A 81 13.61 -11.68 -5.95
N ASN A 82 13.40 -10.77 -6.88
CA ASN A 82 14.29 -9.62 -7.04
C ASN A 82 14.19 -8.66 -5.85
N VAL A 83 15.34 -8.09 -5.48
CA VAL A 83 15.47 -7.11 -4.40
C VAL A 83 15.88 -5.77 -4.98
N SER A 84 15.09 -4.75 -4.65
CA SER A 84 15.42 -3.37 -4.97
C SER A 84 16.65 -2.93 -4.16
N PRO A 85 17.60 -2.18 -4.75
CA PRO A 85 18.69 -1.57 -3.99
C PRO A 85 18.22 -0.47 -3.03
N LYS A 86 16.97 -0.01 -3.18
CA LYS A 86 16.35 1.02 -2.34
C LYS A 86 15.04 0.51 -1.74
N ALA A 87 14.85 0.78 -0.45
CA ALA A 87 13.61 0.51 0.26
C ALA A 87 13.08 1.79 0.92
N THR A 88 11.79 2.06 0.75
CA THR A 88 11.09 3.16 1.41
C THR A 88 10.42 2.63 2.67
N VAL A 89 10.79 3.15 3.84
CA VAL A 89 10.25 2.73 5.14
C VAL A 89 9.32 3.80 5.71
N SER A 90 8.02 3.50 5.80
CA SER A 90 7.04 4.25 6.58
C SER A 90 7.14 3.82 8.04
N LEU A 91 8.06 4.46 8.76
CA LEU A 91 8.42 4.14 10.13
C LEU A 91 7.45 4.82 11.11
N ASP A 92 6.94 4.03 12.06
CA ASP A 92 6.13 4.51 13.18
C ASP A 92 7.01 5.23 14.20
N CYS A 93 6.60 6.42 14.66
CA CYS A 93 7.38 7.18 15.63
C CYS A 93 7.20 6.59 17.04
N ALA A 94 8.16 5.77 17.47
CA ALA A 94 8.29 5.29 18.84
C ALA A 94 9.41 6.02 19.60
N ASP A 95 9.38 5.94 20.94
CA ASP A 95 10.42 6.45 21.85
C ASP A 95 10.86 7.90 21.55
N GLU A 96 12.15 8.11 21.29
CA GLU A 96 12.74 9.43 20.98
C GLU A 96 12.07 10.11 19.78
N LEU A 97 11.73 9.35 18.73
CA LEU A 97 11.07 9.90 17.54
C LEU A 97 9.66 10.39 17.87
N LYS A 98 8.96 9.69 18.78
CA LYS A 98 7.66 10.15 19.29
C LYS A 98 7.81 11.48 20.01
N SER A 99 8.81 11.63 20.86
CA SER A 99 9.08 12.88 21.57
C SER A 99 9.36 14.04 20.61
N LYS A 100 10.21 13.84 19.60
CA LYS A 100 10.49 14.84 18.55
C LYS A 100 9.24 15.25 17.77
N PHE A 101 8.39 14.28 17.42
CA PHE A 101 7.12 14.54 16.76
C PHE A 101 6.18 15.38 17.63
N ILE A 102 5.99 15.00 18.90
CA ILE A 102 5.10 15.69 19.83
C ILE A 102 5.60 17.11 20.13
N GLU A 103 6.91 17.31 20.26
CA GLU A 103 7.50 18.64 20.44
C GLU A 103 7.26 19.53 19.22
N THR A 104 7.50 19.00 18.02
CA THR A 104 7.22 19.70 16.76
C THR A 104 5.75 20.08 16.67
N LEU A 105 4.85 19.15 16.98
CA LEU A 105 3.41 19.39 16.96
C LEU A 105 2.99 20.45 17.99
N ARG A 106 3.53 20.39 19.21
CA ARG A 106 3.27 21.38 20.27
C ARG A 106 3.68 22.78 19.83
N SER A 107 4.87 22.93 19.27
CA SER A 107 5.37 24.21 18.72
C SER A 107 4.44 24.77 17.64
N ARG A 108 3.97 23.91 16.73
CA ARG A 108 3.06 24.29 15.64
C ARG A 108 1.67 24.67 16.16
N LEU A 109 1.14 23.97 17.15
CA LEU A 109 -0.13 24.29 17.82
C LEU A 109 -0.06 25.65 18.53
N THR A 110 1.03 25.93 19.25
CA THR A 110 1.26 27.23 19.87
C THR A 110 1.30 28.34 18.83
N THR A 111 2.03 28.13 17.72
CA THR A 111 2.10 29.09 16.60
C THR A 111 0.74 29.30 15.93
N ALA A 112 -0.11 28.28 15.87
CA ALA A 112 -1.47 28.36 15.37
C ALA A 112 -2.46 29.05 16.35
N GLY A 113 -2.01 29.41 17.57
CA GLY A 113 -2.84 30.07 18.57
C GLY A 113 -3.76 29.10 19.34
N ALA A 114 -3.37 27.84 19.48
CA ALA A 114 -4.09 26.90 20.34
C ALA A 114 -4.01 27.34 21.81
N LYS A 115 -5.16 27.46 22.47
CA LYS A 115 -5.25 27.88 23.88
C LYS A 115 -4.66 26.84 24.84
N ASP A 116 -4.87 25.56 24.52
CA ASP A 116 -4.35 24.43 25.27
C ASP A 116 -3.79 23.38 24.28
N PRO A 117 -2.53 23.53 23.86
CA PRO A 117 -1.88 22.58 22.96
C PRO A 117 -1.83 21.16 23.54
N GLN A 118 -1.68 21.01 24.86
CA GLN A 118 -1.51 19.70 25.48
C GLN A 118 -2.83 18.91 25.47
N ALA A 119 -3.96 19.53 25.79
CA ALA A 119 -5.26 18.86 25.69
C ALA A 119 -5.58 18.39 24.26
N ILE A 120 -5.15 19.14 23.24
CA ILE A 120 -5.30 18.73 21.84
C ILE A 120 -4.41 17.53 21.51
N ILE A 121 -3.16 17.53 22.00
CA ILE A 121 -2.22 16.42 21.83
C ILE A 121 -2.77 15.16 22.51
N ASP A 122 -3.26 15.27 23.75
CA ASP A 122 -3.84 14.14 24.50
C ASP A 122 -5.08 13.57 23.80
N ALA A 123 -5.93 14.43 23.25
CA ALA A 123 -7.09 14.02 22.45
C ALA A 123 -6.67 13.31 21.16
N TYR A 124 -5.60 13.81 20.51
CA TYR A 124 -5.01 13.17 19.34
C TYR A 124 -4.46 11.79 19.70
N GLU A 125 -3.60 11.64 20.71
CA GLU A 125 -2.94 10.38 21.06
C GLU A 125 -3.91 9.22 21.32
N LYS A 126 -5.13 9.52 21.78
CA LYS A 126 -6.21 8.52 21.97
C LYS A 126 -6.80 7.99 20.66
N GLN A 127 -6.66 8.71 19.55
CA GLN A 127 -7.25 8.31 18.27
C GLN A 127 -6.51 7.18 17.56
N ALA A 128 -7.23 6.47 16.70
CA ALA A 128 -6.67 5.55 15.73
C ALA A 128 -6.02 6.31 14.56
N LYS A 129 -4.71 6.15 14.39
CA LYS A 129 -3.94 6.89 13.36
C LYS A 129 -4.17 6.35 11.95
N GLY A 130 -4.50 5.06 11.84
CA GLY A 130 -4.75 4.37 10.58
C GLY A 130 -5.96 4.86 9.78
N SER A 131 -6.77 5.77 10.31
CA SER A 131 -7.82 6.47 9.55
C SER A 131 -7.58 7.97 9.37
N ILE A 132 -6.41 8.47 9.76
CA ILE A 132 -6.00 9.87 9.53
C ILE A 132 -5.29 9.95 8.17
N ILE A 133 -5.61 10.94 7.34
CA ILE A 133 -4.93 11.14 6.04
C ILE A 133 -3.42 11.35 6.24
N ALA A 134 -2.63 10.50 5.58
CA ALA A 134 -1.16 10.54 5.58
C ALA A 134 -0.61 11.62 4.65
N LEU A 135 -0.91 12.89 4.94
CA LEU A 135 -0.71 14.00 4.01
C LEU A 135 0.77 14.21 3.62
N GLN A 136 1.72 13.99 4.54
CA GLN A 136 3.14 14.11 4.22
C GLN A 136 3.58 12.97 3.30
N GLN A 137 3.11 11.75 3.56
CA GLN A 137 3.41 10.61 2.70
C GLN A 137 2.88 10.82 1.29
N GLU A 138 1.65 11.31 1.15
CA GLU A 138 1.08 11.65 -0.16
C GLU A 138 1.96 12.65 -0.93
N PHE A 139 2.43 13.72 -0.28
CA PHE A 139 3.31 14.70 -0.91
C PHE A 139 4.70 14.14 -1.24
N HIS A 140 5.27 13.27 -0.40
CA HIS A 140 6.56 12.62 -0.67
C HIS A 140 6.55 11.87 -2.00
N PHE A 141 5.60 10.95 -2.19
CA PHE A 141 5.48 10.16 -3.42
C PHE A 141 5.12 11.02 -4.63
N HIS A 142 4.26 12.03 -4.46
CA HIS A 142 3.87 12.94 -5.52
C HIS A 142 5.04 13.77 -6.05
N LEU A 143 5.86 14.32 -5.15
CA LEU A 143 7.05 15.08 -5.52
C LEU A 143 8.16 14.17 -6.08
N SER A 144 8.24 12.92 -5.63
CA SER A 144 9.14 11.92 -6.22
C SER A 144 8.75 11.62 -7.67
N LEU A 145 7.45 11.44 -7.96
CA LEU A 145 6.95 11.34 -9.34
C LEU A 145 7.29 12.60 -10.16
N ALA A 146 7.01 13.79 -9.63
CA ALA A 146 7.31 15.03 -10.34
C ALA A 146 8.81 15.17 -10.68
N THR A 147 9.71 14.74 -9.78
CA THR A 147 11.17 14.72 -9.98
C THR A 147 11.55 13.82 -11.15
N ARG A 148 11.00 12.61 -11.22
CA ARG A 148 11.22 11.67 -12.34
C ARG A 148 10.68 12.21 -13.67
N VAL A 149 9.55 12.94 -13.63
CA VAL A 149 9.02 13.62 -14.83
C VAL A 149 9.97 14.73 -15.29
N TYR A 150 10.55 15.53 -14.39
CA TYR A 150 11.59 16.50 -14.76
C TYR A 150 12.78 15.82 -15.43
N GLN A 151 13.31 14.76 -14.83
CA GLN A 151 14.44 13.99 -15.37
C GLN A 151 14.14 13.47 -16.78
N LYS A 152 12.97 12.84 -16.98
CA LYS A 152 12.57 12.28 -18.30
C LYS A 152 12.20 13.35 -19.32
N ALA A 153 11.75 14.53 -18.88
CA ALA A 153 11.38 15.63 -19.78
C ALA A 153 12.60 16.26 -20.45
N ALA A 154 13.76 16.28 -19.78
CA ALA A 154 15.00 16.86 -20.29
C ALA A 154 16.23 16.01 -19.91
N PRO A 155 16.36 14.78 -20.44
CA PRO A 155 17.39 13.83 -20.03
C PRO A 155 18.81 14.43 -20.12
N GLN A 156 19.16 15.02 -21.26
CA GLN A 156 20.47 15.65 -21.49
C GLN A 156 20.86 16.75 -20.49
N LYS A 157 19.90 17.34 -19.77
CA LYS A 157 20.20 18.35 -18.74
C LYS A 157 20.44 17.74 -17.36
N PHE A 158 20.00 16.51 -17.15
CA PHE A 158 20.05 15.78 -15.89
C PHE A 158 20.90 14.52 -15.95
N ASP A 159 21.60 14.28 -17.06
CA ASP A 159 22.63 13.24 -17.13
C ASP A 159 23.62 13.43 -15.97
N ASP A 160 23.86 12.34 -15.22
CA ASP A 160 24.72 12.28 -14.03
C ASP A 160 24.33 13.21 -12.87
N LYS A 161 23.03 13.53 -12.73
CA LYS A 161 22.48 14.37 -11.64
C LYS A 161 21.48 13.66 -10.74
N GLU A 162 21.46 12.33 -10.74
CA GLU A 162 20.53 11.51 -9.98
C GLU A 162 20.59 11.80 -8.47
N ASP A 163 21.81 11.96 -7.93
CA ASP A 163 22.01 12.23 -6.51
C ASP A 163 21.60 13.65 -6.11
N GLU A 164 21.86 14.65 -6.96
CA GLU A 164 21.39 16.02 -6.75
C GLU A 164 19.87 16.11 -6.84
N LEU A 165 19.24 15.37 -7.74
CA LEU A 165 17.78 15.28 -7.81
C LEU A 165 17.19 14.60 -6.58
N ALA A 166 17.82 13.54 -6.07
CA ALA A 166 17.41 12.89 -4.83
C ALA A 166 17.53 13.84 -3.63
N LYS A 167 18.63 14.60 -3.54
CA LYS A 167 18.82 15.66 -2.51
C LYS A 167 17.77 16.76 -2.64
N ALA A 168 17.51 17.25 -3.86
CA ALA A 168 16.49 18.26 -4.11
C ALA A 168 15.10 17.80 -3.67
N HIS A 169 14.74 16.55 -3.98
CA HIS A 169 13.48 15.94 -3.54
C HIS A 169 13.38 15.85 -2.02
N GLN A 170 14.42 15.38 -1.34
CA GLN A 170 14.45 15.28 0.13
C GLN A 170 14.30 16.65 0.81
N VAL A 171 15.05 17.66 0.35
CA VAL A 171 14.96 19.02 0.89
C VAL A 171 13.59 19.64 0.60
N ALA A 172 13.04 19.41 -0.59
CA ALA A 172 11.69 19.85 -0.93
C ALA A 172 10.63 19.20 -0.05
N ALA A 173 10.75 17.89 0.23
CA ALA A 173 9.84 17.16 1.12
C ALA A 173 9.87 17.73 2.54
N ASN A 174 11.06 18.07 3.07
CA ASN A 174 11.23 18.72 4.36
C ASN A 174 10.61 20.14 4.39
N ARG A 175 10.82 20.95 3.35
CA ARG A 175 10.21 22.29 3.24
C ARG A 175 8.69 22.21 3.14
N VAL A 176 8.15 21.26 2.39
CA VAL A 176 6.70 21.00 2.28
C VAL A 176 6.14 20.50 3.60
N ASN A 177 6.92 19.75 4.39
CA ASN A 177 6.49 19.29 5.70
C ASN A 177 6.12 20.44 6.65
N LEU A 178 6.80 21.58 6.57
CA LEU A 178 6.44 22.77 7.33
C LEU A 178 5.00 23.21 7.03
N LEU A 179 4.60 23.19 5.75
CA LEU A 179 3.24 23.52 5.31
C LEU A 179 2.23 22.47 5.79
N VAL A 180 2.61 21.19 5.76
CA VAL A 180 1.79 20.07 6.24
C VAL A 180 1.56 20.17 7.75
N MET A 181 2.62 20.41 8.54
CA MET A 181 2.55 20.52 9.99
C MET A 181 1.78 21.77 10.44
N ASP A 182 1.89 22.88 9.72
CA ASP A 182 1.05 24.07 9.96
C ASP A 182 -0.44 23.79 9.66
N ALA A 183 -0.73 23.09 8.57
CA ALA A 183 -2.09 22.69 8.24
C ALA A 183 -2.65 21.69 9.28
N TYR A 184 -1.81 20.77 9.75
CA TYR A 184 -2.15 19.79 10.76
C TYR A 184 -2.50 20.43 12.10
N ALA A 185 -1.67 21.34 12.62
CA ALA A 185 -1.96 22.05 13.86
C ALA A 185 -3.31 22.80 13.80
N LYS A 186 -3.57 23.51 12.69
CA LYS A 186 -4.85 24.21 12.47
C LYS A 186 -6.04 23.25 12.37
N ALA A 187 -5.85 22.12 11.71
CA ALA A 187 -6.89 21.11 11.55
C ALA A 187 -7.24 20.45 12.90
N LEU A 188 -6.23 20.09 13.71
CA LEU A 188 -6.44 19.56 15.06
C LEU A 188 -7.16 20.57 15.96
N GLN A 189 -6.72 21.82 15.99
CA GLN A 189 -7.36 22.87 16.79
C GLN A 189 -8.85 23.02 16.43
N LYS A 190 -9.19 22.90 15.15
CA LYS A 190 -10.57 22.99 14.67
C LYS A 190 -11.39 21.74 14.98
N ALA A 191 -10.77 20.57 14.90
CA ALA A 191 -11.42 19.28 15.07
C ALA A 191 -11.57 18.88 16.55
N THR A 192 -10.76 19.43 17.45
CA THR A 192 -10.85 19.17 18.90
C THR A 192 -11.82 20.14 19.56
N LYS A 193 -12.87 19.60 20.20
CA LYS A 193 -13.84 20.35 21.01
C LYS A 193 -14.04 19.65 22.34
N ASN A 194 -13.97 20.40 23.44
CA ASN A 194 -14.16 19.86 24.80
C ASN A 194 -13.29 18.61 25.09
N GLY A 195 -12.04 18.61 24.61
CA GLY A 195 -11.12 17.47 24.78
C GLY A 195 -11.41 16.24 23.90
N VAL A 196 -12.38 16.32 22.98
CA VAL A 196 -12.73 15.24 22.05
C VAL A 196 -12.34 15.65 20.63
N LEU A 197 -11.59 14.78 19.94
CA LEU A 197 -11.18 14.99 18.55
C LEU A 197 -12.15 14.32 17.58
N ASP A 198 -12.70 15.10 16.65
CA ASP A 198 -13.52 14.60 15.54
C ASP A 198 -12.65 14.31 14.30
N LEU A 199 -12.44 13.02 14.02
CA LEU A 199 -11.63 12.56 12.89
C LEU A 199 -12.23 12.94 11.52
N ALA A 200 -13.55 12.98 11.37
CA ALA A 200 -14.18 13.39 10.13
C ALA A 200 -13.86 14.87 9.83
N THR A 201 -13.98 15.74 10.84
CA THR A 201 -13.57 17.14 10.70
C THR A 201 -12.08 17.28 10.40
N LEU A 202 -11.21 16.53 11.09
CA LEU A 202 -9.76 16.54 10.83
C LEU A 202 -9.44 16.18 9.38
N ASN A 203 -9.96 15.04 8.89
CA ASN A 203 -9.71 14.56 7.54
C ASN A 203 -10.32 15.48 6.46
N LYS A 204 -11.47 16.11 6.74
CA LYS A 204 -12.05 17.13 5.85
C LYS A 204 -11.13 18.33 5.68
N GLU A 205 -10.45 18.76 6.75
CA GLU A 205 -9.48 19.86 6.65
C GLU A 205 -8.19 19.42 5.95
N PHE A 206 -7.76 18.17 6.11
CA PHE A 206 -6.64 17.63 5.32
C PHE A 206 -6.95 17.52 3.83
N ASP A 207 -8.16 17.10 3.43
CA ASP A 207 -8.58 17.08 2.03
C ASP A 207 -8.55 18.50 1.42
N LYS A 208 -8.87 19.54 2.21
CA LYS A 208 -8.69 20.94 1.78
C LYS A 208 -7.22 21.36 1.73
N ALA A 209 -6.44 21.00 2.74
CA ALA A 209 -5.02 21.33 2.83
C ALA A 209 -4.24 20.75 1.64
N ARG A 210 -4.57 19.52 1.22
CA ARG A 210 -4.05 18.88 0.01
C ARG A 210 -4.11 19.82 -1.20
N LYS A 211 -5.29 20.35 -1.50
CA LYS A 211 -5.48 21.30 -2.62
C LYS A 211 -4.74 22.62 -2.41
N ALA A 212 -4.64 23.11 -1.17
CA ALA A 212 -4.01 24.39 -0.86
C ALA A 212 -2.47 24.33 -0.92
N ILE A 213 -1.87 23.21 -0.50
CA ILE A 213 -0.42 23.01 -0.43
C ILE A 213 0.14 22.67 -1.81
N LEU A 214 -0.61 21.91 -2.63
CA LEU A 214 -0.14 21.37 -3.91
C LEU A 214 0.61 22.38 -4.82
N PRO A 215 0.09 23.59 -5.09
CA PRO A 215 0.80 24.54 -5.94
C PRO A 215 2.11 25.05 -5.32
N GLN A 216 2.17 25.18 -3.99
CA GLN A 216 3.38 25.58 -3.28
C GLN A 216 4.41 24.45 -3.24
N ALA A 217 3.96 23.21 -3.11
CA ALA A 217 4.83 22.04 -3.14
C ALA A 217 5.59 21.91 -4.47
N HIS A 218 4.91 22.13 -5.60
CA HIS A 218 5.58 22.15 -6.91
C HIS A 218 6.55 23.32 -7.08
N LYS A 219 6.20 24.50 -6.53
CA LYS A 219 7.12 25.65 -6.52
C LYS A 219 8.38 25.34 -5.72
N ILE A 220 8.22 24.80 -4.51
CA ILE A 220 9.33 24.39 -3.63
C ILE A 220 10.23 23.37 -4.35
N LEU A 221 9.64 22.31 -4.92
CA LEU A 221 10.42 21.29 -5.63
C LEU A 221 11.24 21.89 -6.78
N ARG A 222 10.63 22.77 -7.58
CA ARG A 222 11.33 23.42 -8.69
C ARG A 222 12.49 24.28 -8.20
N GLU A 223 12.29 25.07 -7.14
CA GLU A 223 13.34 25.87 -6.53
C GLU A 223 14.51 24.99 -6.06
N GLU A 224 14.22 23.86 -5.41
CA GLU A 224 15.28 22.95 -4.93
C GLU A 224 15.98 22.22 -6.08
N ILE A 225 15.27 21.85 -7.16
CA ILE A 225 15.91 21.31 -8.37
C ILE A 225 16.91 22.34 -8.91
N ILE A 226 16.51 23.60 -9.09
CA ILE A 226 17.43 24.64 -9.59
C ILE A 226 18.60 24.83 -8.64
N ARG A 227 18.35 24.90 -7.32
CA ARG A 227 19.38 25.11 -6.30
C ARG A 227 20.44 23.99 -6.29
N HIS A 228 20.01 22.75 -6.46
CA HIS A 228 20.90 21.59 -6.35
C HIS A 228 21.50 21.15 -7.68
N THR A 229 20.89 21.50 -8.82
CA THR A 229 21.35 21.03 -10.13
C THR A 229 21.88 22.14 -11.03
N GLY A 230 21.52 23.41 -10.76
CA GLY A 230 21.74 24.56 -11.64
C GLY A 230 20.80 24.60 -12.86
N VAL A 231 19.88 23.64 -13.00
CA VAL A 231 19.11 23.43 -14.22
C VAL A 231 17.76 24.15 -14.16
N ILE A 232 17.53 25.05 -15.12
CA ILE A 232 16.22 25.66 -15.38
C ILE A 232 15.55 24.95 -16.57
N ILE A 233 14.29 24.54 -16.39
CA ILE A 233 13.47 23.86 -17.41
C ILE A 233 12.21 24.66 -17.72
N ASP A 234 11.99 24.90 -19.02
CA ASP A 234 10.72 25.36 -19.57
C ASP A 234 9.87 24.15 -19.98
N LEU A 235 9.09 23.62 -19.04
CA LEU A 235 8.21 22.48 -19.28
C LEU A 235 7.11 22.79 -20.29
N LYS A 236 6.71 24.06 -20.43
CA LYS A 236 5.65 24.47 -21.35
C LYS A 236 6.12 24.41 -22.79
N ALA A 237 7.35 24.86 -23.06
CA ALA A 237 7.98 24.68 -24.36
C ALA A 237 8.11 23.19 -24.71
N ILE A 238 8.57 22.37 -23.77
CA ILE A 238 8.71 20.91 -23.96
C ILE A 238 7.36 20.26 -24.26
N ASP A 239 6.32 20.54 -23.47
CA ASP A 239 4.98 19.94 -23.68
C ASP A 239 4.37 20.37 -25.02
N LYS A 240 4.59 21.62 -25.44
CA LYS A 240 4.11 22.12 -26.74
C LYS A 240 4.76 21.39 -27.91
N VAL A 241 6.07 21.17 -27.85
CA VAL A 241 6.81 20.43 -28.89
C VAL A 241 6.34 18.97 -28.94
N LYS A 242 6.24 18.32 -27.78
CA LYS A 242 5.83 16.91 -27.68
C LYS A 242 4.40 16.67 -28.18
N ARG A 243 3.45 17.56 -27.87
CA ARG A 243 2.08 17.46 -28.41
C ARG A 243 1.99 17.65 -29.93
N GLY A 244 2.96 18.34 -30.53
CA GLY A 244 3.01 18.61 -31.97
C GLY A 244 3.55 17.45 -32.82
N THR A 245 4.16 16.45 -32.20
CA THR A 245 4.82 15.31 -32.87
C THR A 245 3.97 14.04 -32.77
N ASP A 246 3.59 13.62 -31.56
CA ASP A 246 2.56 12.61 -31.30
C ASP A 246 1.86 12.92 -29.98
N LYS A 247 0.53 12.77 -29.92
CA LYS A 247 -0.22 12.87 -28.64
C LYS A 247 0.32 11.88 -27.59
N LYS A 248 0.90 10.77 -28.03
CA LYS A 248 1.51 9.76 -27.16
C LYS A 248 2.75 10.25 -26.42
N ASP A 249 3.43 11.26 -26.95
CA ASP A 249 4.66 11.81 -26.36
C ASP A 249 4.39 12.96 -25.39
N SER A 250 3.13 13.38 -25.21
CA SER A 250 2.78 14.45 -24.27
C SER A 250 3.34 14.20 -22.86
N LEU A 251 3.69 15.26 -22.12
CA LEU A 251 4.21 15.11 -20.75
C LEU A 251 3.24 14.36 -19.83
N LYS A 252 1.94 14.41 -20.14
CA LYS A 252 0.92 13.63 -19.44
C LYS A 252 1.17 12.12 -19.56
N HIS A 253 1.39 11.59 -20.77
CA HIS A 253 1.63 10.16 -20.96
C HIS A 253 3.02 9.74 -20.45
N VAL A 254 4.01 10.63 -20.53
CA VAL A 254 5.30 10.44 -19.85
C VAL A 254 5.09 10.28 -18.34
N ALA A 255 4.30 11.16 -17.71
CA ALA A 255 4.03 11.06 -16.29
C ALA A 255 3.21 9.80 -15.93
N GLU A 256 2.20 9.45 -16.73
CA GLU A 256 1.43 8.22 -16.56
C GLU A 256 2.33 6.97 -16.61
N GLY A 257 3.32 6.94 -17.51
CA GLY A 257 4.31 5.86 -17.63
C GLY A 257 5.37 5.82 -16.52
N LEU A 258 5.48 6.88 -15.69
CA LEU A 258 6.45 6.99 -14.61
C LEU A 258 5.82 6.88 -13.22
N THR A 259 4.51 6.64 -13.09
CA THR A 259 3.87 6.70 -11.77
C THR A 259 4.34 5.63 -10.79
N ALA A 260 4.72 4.45 -11.28
CA ALA A 260 5.17 3.34 -10.44
C ALA A 260 6.59 3.54 -9.91
N THR A 261 6.84 3.19 -8.65
CA THR A 261 8.20 3.08 -8.10
C THR A 261 8.66 1.62 -7.98
N SER A 262 9.93 1.40 -8.33
CA SER A 262 10.66 0.14 -8.19
C SER A 262 11.16 -0.11 -6.77
N ASN A 263 11.00 0.85 -5.85
CA ASN A 263 11.39 0.67 -4.45
C ASN A 263 10.46 -0.32 -3.76
N ASP A 264 11.05 -1.21 -2.96
CA ASP A 264 10.30 -1.95 -1.94
C ASP A 264 9.78 -0.97 -0.89
N LEU A 265 8.59 -1.22 -0.35
CA LEU A 265 8.03 -0.43 0.75
C LEU A 265 7.81 -1.30 1.98
N ILE A 266 8.23 -0.79 3.15
CA ILE A 266 7.94 -1.39 4.45
C ILE A 266 7.17 -0.38 5.30
N HIS A 267 6.03 -0.79 5.83
CA HIS A 267 5.19 0.01 6.71
C HIS A 267 5.08 -0.65 8.08
N THR A 268 5.52 0.03 9.13
CA THR A 268 5.41 -0.47 10.51
C THR A 268 4.22 0.18 11.22
N ASP A 269 3.46 -0.57 12.00
CA ASP A 269 2.38 -0.05 12.86
C ASP A 269 2.46 -0.74 14.23
N SER A 270 2.97 -0.02 15.24
CA SER A 270 3.18 -0.58 16.57
C SER A 270 1.86 -0.85 17.30
N LYS A 271 0.79 -0.12 16.98
CA LYS A 271 -0.52 -0.26 17.64
C LYS A 271 -1.25 -1.50 17.14
N LEU A 272 -1.17 -1.78 15.85
CA LEU A 272 -1.70 -3.01 15.27
C LEU A 272 -0.76 -4.21 15.45
N GLY A 273 0.51 -3.96 15.77
CA GLY A 273 1.52 -4.99 15.91
C GLY A 273 1.90 -5.61 14.56
N LEU A 274 1.89 -4.81 13.48
CA LEU A 274 2.12 -5.27 12.12
C LEU A 274 3.27 -4.52 11.43
N ALA A 275 4.05 -5.25 10.63
CA ALA A 275 4.90 -4.72 9.59
C ALA A 275 4.41 -5.25 8.24
N THR A 276 4.08 -4.37 7.30
CA THR A 276 3.63 -4.75 5.96
C THR A 276 4.72 -4.46 4.94
N PHE A 277 5.06 -5.48 4.16
CA PHE A 277 5.89 -5.38 2.98
C PHE A 277 5.03 -5.21 1.73
N ILE A 278 5.44 -4.31 0.82
CA ILE A 278 4.88 -4.14 -0.52
C ILE A 278 6.04 -4.08 -1.51
N SER A 279 6.08 -4.99 -2.49
CA SER A 279 7.19 -5.02 -3.44
C SER A 279 7.18 -3.82 -4.40
N GLY A 280 8.37 -3.43 -4.83
CA GLY A 280 8.57 -2.49 -5.92
C GLY A 280 8.11 -3.05 -7.27
N SER A 281 7.78 -2.16 -8.21
CA SER A 281 7.49 -2.50 -9.61
C SER A 281 7.81 -1.31 -10.51
N GLU A 282 8.47 -1.56 -11.64
CA GLU A 282 8.73 -0.54 -12.66
C GLU A 282 7.49 -0.25 -13.52
N ASN A 283 6.55 -1.19 -13.56
CA ASN A 283 5.35 -1.08 -14.37
C ASN A 283 4.23 -0.37 -13.61
N THR A 284 3.60 0.58 -14.30
CA THR A 284 2.45 1.33 -13.79
C THR A 284 1.11 0.66 -14.12
N SER A 285 0.14 0.79 -13.22
CA SER A 285 -1.25 0.39 -13.47
C SER A 285 -1.94 1.22 -14.56
N HIS A 286 -1.36 2.37 -14.94
CA HIS A 286 -1.85 3.23 -16.02
C HIS A 286 -1.34 2.81 -17.41
N ASP A 287 -0.20 2.14 -17.52
CA ASP A 287 0.37 1.66 -18.79
C ASP A 287 0.01 0.19 -19.06
N ARG A 288 -1.26 -0.03 -19.38
CA ARG A 288 -1.79 -1.37 -19.72
C ARG A 288 -1.54 -1.66 -21.19
N ALA A 289 -0.39 -2.25 -21.49
CA ALA A 289 -0.01 -2.73 -22.81
C ALA A 289 0.19 -4.27 -22.81
N ILE A 290 0.38 -4.84 -24.01
CA ILE A 290 0.74 -6.25 -24.19
C ILE A 290 2.04 -6.54 -23.41
N GLY A 291 2.06 -7.64 -22.66
CA GLY A 291 3.19 -8.10 -21.86
C GLY A 291 3.49 -7.29 -20.59
N LYS A 292 2.85 -6.13 -20.37
CA LYS A 292 3.12 -5.27 -19.19
C LYS A 292 2.26 -5.66 -17.99
N ILE A 293 2.90 -5.87 -16.84
CA ILE A 293 2.26 -6.28 -15.59
C ILE A 293 2.71 -5.36 -14.46
N ALA A 294 1.76 -4.67 -13.85
CA ALA A 294 1.97 -3.85 -12.65
C ALA A 294 1.53 -4.65 -11.43
N ASP A 295 2.36 -5.60 -11.02
CA ASP A 295 2.14 -6.46 -9.87
C ASP A 295 2.97 -6.01 -8.65
N ARG A 296 2.40 -6.22 -7.46
CA ARG A 296 3.06 -5.96 -6.18
C ARG A 296 2.73 -7.04 -5.19
N GLN A 297 3.72 -7.76 -4.71
CA GLN A 297 3.55 -8.68 -3.59
C GLN A 297 3.27 -7.89 -2.31
N ILE A 298 2.32 -8.38 -1.52
CA ILE A 298 1.94 -7.82 -0.22
C ILE A 298 2.09 -8.92 0.82
N ALA A 299 2.82 -8.64 1.90
CA ALA A 299 3.01 -9.59 3.00
C ALA A 299 2.98 -8.86 4.35
N THR A 300 2.33 -9.47 5.34
CA THR A 300 2.16 -8.95 6.70
C THR A 300 2.93 -9.81 7.69
N PHE A 301 3.66 -9.14 8.59
CA PHE A 301 4.51 -9.74 9.62
C PHE A 301 4.16 -9.15 10.98
N GLN A 302 4.39 -9.91 12.04
CA GLN A 302 4.29 -9.41 13.39
C GLN A 302 5.33 -8.31 13.62
N PHE A 303 4.95 -7.25 14.34
CA PHE A 303 5.84 -6.16 14.68
C PHE A 303 5.71 -5.82 16.16
N LYS A 304 6.81 -5.93 16.90
CA LYS A 304 6.83 -5.68 18.34
C LYS A 304 8.17 -5.08 18.76
N ALA A 305 8.11 -4.01 19.54
CA ALA A 305 9.29 -3.34 20.09
C ALA A 305 10.37 -3.03 19.02
N GLY A 306 9.94 -2.50 17.87
CA GLY A 306 10.84 -2.15 16.77
C GLY A 306 11.45 -3.32 15.99
N THR A 307 10.99 -4.54 16.22
CA THR A 307 11.50 -5.76 15.57
C THR A 307 10.41 -6.41 14.71
N VAL A 308 10.79 -6.88 13.53
CA VAL A 308 9.92 -7.66 12.63
C VAL A 308 10.06 -9.15 12.96
N GLY A 309 8.94 -9.78 13.29
CA GLY A 309 8.84 -11.18 13.67
C GLY A 309 8.30 -12.07 12.56
N GLU A 310 7.59 -13.12 12.96
CA GLU A 310 7.02 -14.11 12.05
C GLU A 310 5.93 -13.51 11.16
N LYS A 311 5.73 -14.13 9.98
CA LYS A 311 4.66 -13.76 9.07
C LYS A 311 3.31 -14.09 9.72
N THR A 312 2.34 -13.18 9.62
CA THR A 312 1.03 -13.34 10.28
C THR A 312 0.14 -14.37 9.58
N SER A 313 0.43 -14.66 8.31
CA SER A 313 -0.26 -15.65 7.50
C SER A 313 0.69 -16.26 6.47
N SER A 314 0.53 -17.54 6.15
CA SER A 314 1.25 -18.18 5.05
C SER A 314 0.83 -17.66 3.67
N ARG A 315 -0.32 -16.98 3.56
CA ARG A 315 -0.88 -16.43 2.32
C ARG A 315 0.13 -15.69 1.46
N MET A 316 0.10 -15.97 0.16
CA MET A 316 0.75 -15.16 -0.87
C MET A 316 -0.30 -14.24 -1.49
N GLN A 317 -0.10 -12.93 -1.40
CA GLN A 317 -1.02 -11.95 -1.96
C GLN A 317 -0.27 -11.03 -2.91
N THR A 318 -0.79 -10.89 -4.13
CA THR A 318 -0.23 -9.98 -5.12
C THR A 318 -1.31 -9.04 -5.62
N ARG A 319 -1.10 -7.73 -5.48
CA ARG A 319 -1.97 -6.76 -6.13
C ARG A 319 -1.58 -6.67 -7.60
N VAL A 320 -2.55 -6.69 -8.50
CA VAL A 320 -2.38 -6.47 -9.94
C VAL A 320 -3.38 -5.43 -10.46
N ALA A 321 -3.06 -4.76 -11.57
CA ALA A 321 -4.11 -4.10 -12.36
C ALA A 321 -5.00 -5.16 -13.05
N SER A 322 -6.16 -4.75 -13.55
CA SER A 322 -6.94 -5.61 -14.46
C SER A 322 -6.06 -6.00 -15.65
N LEU A 323 -5.92 -7.31 -15.92
CA LEU A 323 -4.95 -7.84 -16.89
C LEU A 323 -5.32 -7.51 -18.34
N ASP A 324 -6.56 -7.11 -18.60
CA ASP A 324 -7.06 -6.84 -19.92
C ASP A 324 -6.49 -5.56 -20.56
N VAL A 325 -6.15 -5.67 -21.85
CA VAL A 325 -5.77 -4.55 -22.71
C VAL A 325 -6.96 -4.19 -23.60
N LYS A 326 -7.30 -2.90 -23.63
CA LYS A 326 -8.54 -2.41 -24.29
C LYS A 326 -8.32 -1.71 -25.63
N LYS A 327 -7.18 -1.05 -25.82
CA LYS A 327 -6.96 -0.15 -26.96
C LYS A 327 -5.95 -0.74 -27.93
N GLY A 328 -6.29 -0.71 -29.22
CA GLY A 328 -5.35 -1.01 -30.31
C GLY A 328 -4.95 -2.48 -30.42
N VAL A 329 -5.76 -3.41 -29.90
CA VAL A 329 -5.50 -4.86 -29.92
C VAL A 329 -6.79 -5.62 -30.28
N SER A 330 -6.65 -6.73 -31.01
CA SER A 330 -7.77 -7.63 -31.31
C SER A 330 -8.25 -8.36 -30.04
N ALA A 331 -9.41 -9.04 -30.12
CA ALA A 331 -9.88 -9.85 -29.00
C ALA A 331 -8.96 -11.05 -28.74
N GLU A 332 -8.50 -11.70 -29.81
CA GLU A 332 -7.60 -12.86 -29.78
C GLU A 332 -6.23 -12.49 -29.19
N GLU A 333 -5.68 -11.34 -29.61
CA GLU A 333 -4.42 -10.81 -29.06
C GLU A 333 -4.56 -10.49 -27.57
N ALA A 334 -5.68 -9.88 -27.16
CA ALA A 334 -5.93 -9.58 -25.75
C ALA A 334 -6.10 -10.85 -24.89
N ILE A 335 -6.77 -11.88 -25.41
CA ILE A 335 -6.93 -13.18 -24.74
C ILE A 335 -5.57 -13.87 -24.58
N GLU A 336 -4.75 -13.84 -25.63
CA GLU A 336 -3.39 -14.40 -25.60
C GLU A 336 -2.47 -13.66 -24.63
N ASP A 337 -2.58 -12.33 -24.58
CA ASP A 337 -1.85 -11.50 -23.63
C ASP A 337 -2.22 -11.83 -22.18
N ILE A 338 -3.51 -11.97 -21.87
CA ILE A 338 -3.96 -12.36 -20.52
C ILE A 338 -3.38 -13.72 -20.12
N LYS A 339 -3.38 -14.70 -21.05
CA LYS A 339 -2.75 -16.00 -20.84
C LYS A 339 -1.27 -15.87 -20.48
N ASN A 340 -0.52 -15.08 -21.26
CA ASN A 340 0.90 -14.87 -21.06
C ASN A 340 1.18 -14.13 -19.74
N LYS A 341 0.37 -13.13 -19.40
CA LYS A 341 0.48 -12.41 -18.12
C LYS A 341 0.26 -13.30 -16.91
N LEU A 342 -0.74 -14.18 -16.95
CA LEU A 342 -0.97 -15.17 -15.89
C LEU A 342 0.23 -16.12 -15.73
N LYS A 343 0.84 -16.55 -16.85
CA LYS A 343 2.06 -17.36 -16.84
C LYS A 343 3.25 -16.63 -16.23
N THR A 344 3.45 -15.35 -16.58
CA THR A 344 4.49 -14.50 -15.99
C THR A 344 4.28 -14.37 -14.49
N ILE A 345 3.07 -13.99 -14.04
CA ILE A 345 2.74 -13.86 -12.61
C ILE A 345 3.00 -15.18 -11.85
N ALA A 346 2.59 -16.32 -12.41
CA ALA A 346 2.79 -17.62 -11.78
C ALA A 346 4.28 -18.00 -11.67
N THR A 347 5.09 -17.60 -12.65
CA THR A 347 6.54 -17.82 -12.70
C THR A 347 7.26 -16.91 -11.71
N ASP A 348 6.98 -15.60 -11.76
CA ASP A 348 7.61 -14.59 -10.90
C ASP A 348 7.31 -14.81 -9.41
N ASN A 349 6.13 -15.36 -9.11
CA ASN A 349 5.77 -15.75 -7.75
C ASN A 349 6.18 -17.18 -7.40
N ASN A 350 6.74 -17.96 -8.34
CA ASN A 350 7.16 -19.34 -8.17
C ASN A 350 6.07 -20.24 -7.55
N PHE A 351 4.84 -20.12 -8.03
CA PHE A 351 3.69 -20.83 -7.45
C PHE A 351 3.81 -22.35 -7.57
N SER A 352 4.50 -22.87 -8.60
CA SER A 352 4.68 -24.32 -8.78
C SER A 352 5.36 -24.98 -7.58
N ASN A 353 6.35 -24.31 -7.00
CA ASN A 353 7.15 -24.82 -5.90
C ASN A 353 6.67 -24.33 -4.53
N ARG A 354 5.99 -23.17 -4.47
CA ARG A 354 5.53 -22.58 -3.20
C ARG A 354 4.15 -23.05 -2.77
N LEU A 355 3.31 -23.51 -3.69
CA LEU A 355 1.99 -24.06 -3.36
C LEU A 355 2.08 -25.49 -2.85
N GLU A 356 1.30 -25.77 -1.81
CA GLU A 356 1.12 -27.07 -1.20
C GLU A 356 0.58 -28.09 -2.23
N THR A 357 1.09 -29.32 -2.15
CA THR A 357 0.57 -30.44 -2.95
C THR A 357 -0.38 -31.25 -2.07
N ILE A 358 -1.68 -31.09 -2.28
CA ILE A 358 -2.71 -31.82 -1.54
C ILE A 358 -3.38 -32.80 -2.51
N GLN A 359 -3.50 -34.08 -2.10
CA GLN A 359 -4.03 -35.13 -2.97
C GLN A 359 -5.43 -34.76 -3.51
N GLY A 360 -5.52 -34.68 -4.84
CA GLY A 360 -6.73 -34.35 -5.58
C GLY A 360 -7.17 -32.89 -5.54
N LYS A 361 -6.51 -32.01 -4.78
CA LYS A 361 -6.65 -30.56 -4.92
C LYS A 361 -5.71 -30.09 -6.05
N PRO A 362 -6.20 -29.44 -7.11
CA PRO A 362 -5.30 -28.86 -8.10
C PRO A 362 -4.45 -27.76 -7.48
N LYS A 363 -3.17 -27.66 -7.85
CA LYS A 363 -2.37 -26.47 -7.56
C LYS A 363 -2.98 -25.30 -8.31
N ALA A 364 -3.41 -24.27 -7.60
CA ALA A 364 -4.00 -23.09 -8.22
C ALA A 364 -3.78 -21.83 -7.36
N PHE A 365 -3.77 -20.68 -8.02
CA PHE A 365 -3.95 -19.37 -7.39
C PHE A 365 -5.30 -18.77 -7.81
N VAL A 366 -5.84 -17.88 -6.97
CA VAL A 366 -7.13 -17.24 -7.23
C VAL A 366 -6.91 -15.83 -7.79
N TYR A 367 -7.55 -15.52 -8.92
CA TYR A 367 -7.65 -14.15 -9.43
C TYR A 367 -8.93 -13.49 -8.93
N ASN A 368 -8.81 -12.68 -7.88
CA ASN A 368 -9.86 -11.85 -7.32
C ASN A 368 -10.06 -10.59 -8.17
N LEU A 369 -11.02 -10.64 -9.09
CA LEU A 369 -11.33 -9.55 -9.99
C LEU A 369 -12.51 -8.73 -9.47
N HIS A 370 -12.25 -7.51 -9.00
CA HIS A 370 -13.27 -6.64 -8.38
C HIS A 370 -14.05 -5.77 -9.40
N THR A 371 -14.05 -6.16 -10.67
CA THR A 371 -14.70 -5.44 -11.77
C THR A 371 -16.20 -5.81 -11.85
N ALA A 372 -17.03 -4.86 -12.27
CA ALA A 372 -18.46 -5.08 -12.44
C ALA A 372 -18.77 -5.97 -13.66
N ILE A 373 -19.79 -6.80 -13.55
CA ILE A 373 -20.35 -7.63 -14.62
C ILE A 373 -21.40 -6.78 -15.37
N ASN A 374 -21.40 -6.75 -16.70
CA ASN A 374 -22.42 -6.05 -17.52
C ASN A 374 -22.64 -4.58 -17.15
N HIS A 375 -21.58 -3.76 -17.13
CA HIS A 375 -21.69 -2.35 -16.75
C HIS A 375 -22.13 -1.47 -17.94
N THR A 376 -23.35 -1.66 -18.44
CA THR A 376 -23.89 -1.07 -19.67
C THR A 376 -23.65 0.44 -19.81
N LEU A 377 -23.92 1.22 -18.76
CA LEU A 377 -23.70 2.68 -18.77
C LEU A 377 -22.21 3.05 -18.85
N GLY A 378 -21.35 2.30 -18.15
CA GLY A 378 -19.91 2.50 -18.23
C GLY A 378 -19.35 2.09 -19.59
N ASP A 379 -19.87 1.01 -20.17
CA ASP A 379 -19.41 0.46 -21.44
C ASP A 379 -19.76 1.37 -22.61
N MET A 380 -20.95 1.96 -22.61
CA MET A 380 -21.32 3.06 -23.51
C MET A 380 -20.38 4.27 -23.38
N GLY A 381 -19.84 4.53 -22.18
CA GLY A 381 -18.84 5.57 -21.92
C GLY A 381 -17.40 5.17 -22.28
N GLY A 382 -17.18 4.04 -22.96
CA GLY A 382 -15.86 3.56 -23.35
C GLY A 382 -15.10 2.84 -22.23
N ASN A 383 -15.74 2.51 -21.11
CA ASN A 383 -15.09 1.78 -20.03
C ASN A 383 -14.86 0.30 -20.38
N LEU A 384 -15.68 -0.28 -21.27
CA LEU A 384 -15.61 -1.64 -21.83
C LEU A 384 -15.26 -2.72 -20.79
N GLN A 385 -15.88 -2.67 -19.60
CA GLN A 385 -15.66 -3.61 -18.51
C GLN A 385 -16.22 -5.00 -18.84
N THR A 386 -17.37 -5.09 -19.50
CA THR A 386 -17.94 -6.39 -19.92
C THR A 386 -17.03 -7.09 -20.90
N GLN A 387 -16.58 -6.39 -21.95
CA GLN A 387 -15.60 -6.90 -22.91
C GLN A 387 -14.27 -7.31 -22.23
N GLY A 388 -13.80 -6.52 -21.26
CA GLY A 388 -12.61 -6.86 -20.49
C GLY A 388 -12.78 -8.17 -19.70
N LEU A 389 -13.94 -8.35 -19.05
CA LEU A 389 -14.27 -9.57 -18.32
C LEU A 389 -14.36 -10.80 -19.23
N GLU A 390 -15.01 -10.66 -20.40
CA GLU A 390 -15.10 -11.74 -21.40
C GLU A 390 -13.71 -12.23 -21.83
N ARG A 391 -12.81 -11.28 -22.13
CA ARG A 391 -11.40 -11.57 -22.50
C ARG A 391 -10.65 -12.23 -21.36
N ILE A 392 -10.87 -11.80 -20.11
CA ILE A 392 -10.23 -12.39 -18.93
C ILE A 392 -10.71 -13.82 -18.72
N LEU A 393 -12.01 -14.08 -18.76
CA LEU A 393 -12.56 -15.44 -18.62
C LEU A 393 -11.97 -16.40 -19.66
N GLN A 394 -11.98 -16.00 -20.94
CA GLN A 394 -11.43 -16.81 -22.03
C GLN A 394 -9.90 -16.98 -21.90
N GLY A 395 -9.18 -15.91 -21.53
CA GLY A 395 -7.73 -15.96 -21.29
C GLY A 395 -7.35 -16.89 -20.15
N VAL A 396 -8.12 -16.92 -19.07
CA VAL A 396 -7.95 -17.86 -17.94
C VAL A 396 -8.17 -19.30 -18.39
N HIS A 397 -9.22 -19.59 -19.17
CA HIS A 397 -9.42 -20.94 -19.72
C HIS A 397 -8.27 -21.35 -20.65
N LYS A 398 -7.77 -20.43 -21.48
CA LYS A 398 -6.63 -20.69 -22.36
C LYS A 398 -5.37 -20.99 -21.57
N TYR A 399 -5.10 -20.21 -20.51
CA TYR A 399 -3.99 -20.44 -19.59
C TYR A 399 -4.12 -21.82 -18.92
N ASN A 400 -5.27 -22.10 -18.33
CA ASN A 400 -5.50 -23.36 -17.61
C ASN A 400 -5.40 -24.59 -18.51
N ALA A 401 -5.79 -24.49 -19.79
CA ALA A 401 -5.63 -25.59 -20.74
C ALA A 401 -4.16 -25.94 -20.99
N GLU A 402 -3.26 -24.95 -21.03
CA GLU A 402 -1.80 -25.19 -21.10
C GLU A 402 -1.24 -25.78 -19.80
N GLN A 403 -1.87 -25.49 -18.66
CA GLN A 403 -1.45 -25.95 -17.33
C GLN A 403 -2.11 -27.27 -16.88
N ASN A 404 -3.01 -27.88 -17.67
CA ASN A 404 -3.95 -28.88 -17.17
C ASN A 404 -3.33 -30.18 -16.63
N LYS A 405 -2.19 -30.58 -17.19
CA LYS A 405 -1.50 -31.83 -16.84
C LYS A 405 -0.92 -31.76 -15.43
N ASP A 406 0.04 -30.87 -15.20
CA ASP A 406 0.76 -30.75 -13.91
C ASP A 406 1.11 -29.30 -13.54
N GLY A 407 0.53 -28.32 -14.24
CA GLY A 407 0.79 -26.90 -14.03
C GLY A 407 -0.03 -26.30 -12.88
N VAL A 408 0.20 -25.01 -12.64
CA VAL A 408 -0.57 -24.23 -11.65
C VAL A 408 -1.74 -23.55 -12.36
N LEU A 409 -2.97 -23.91 -11.99
CA LEU A 409 -4.17 -23.29 -12.53
C LEU A 409 -4.41 -21.88 -11.96
N CYS A 410 -5.24 -21.10 -12.64
CA CYS A 410 -5.77 -19.83 -12.17
C CYS A 410 -7.30 -19.95 -12.09
N PHE A 411 -7.89 -19.76 -10.91
CA PHE A 411 -9.35 -19.69 -10.77
C PHE A 411 -9.80 -18.23 -10.66
N LEU A 412 -10.70 -17.79 -11.54
CA LEU A 412 -11.21 -16.42 -11.53
C LEU A 412 -12.37 -16.29 -10.55
N GLN A 413 -12.21 -15.45 -9.53
CA GLN A 413 -13.28 -15.02 -8.65
C GLN A 413 -13.70 -13.59 -9.01
N ASN A 414 -14.68 -13.43 -9.90
CA ASN A 414 -15.20 -12.12 -10.26
C ASN A 414 -16.42 -11.76 -9.41
N ILE A 415 -16.19 -10.98 -8.34
CA ILE A 415 -17.26 -10.41 -7.51
C ILE A 415 -17.09 -8.90 -7.47
N SER A 416 -18.12 -8.19 -7.94
CA SER A 416 -18.13 -6.73 -8.01
C SER A 416 -18.29 -6.11 -6.63
N VAL A 417 -17.34 -5.27 -6.20
CA VAL A 417 -17.35 -4.65 -4.85
C VAL A 417 -17.86 -3.21 -4.83
N ASN A 418 -18.16 -2.64 -6.00
CA ASN A 418 -18.58 -1.25 -6.18
C ASN A 418 -20.11 -1.08 -6.21
N GLY A 419 -20.88 -2.17 -6.06
CA GLY A 419 -22.34 -2.17 -6.11
C GLY A 419 -22.93 -1.86 -7.49
N PHE A 420 -22.12 -1.91 -8.55
CA PHE A 420 -22.57 -1.73 -9.94
C PHE A 420 -22.50 -3.05 -10.71
N GLY A 421 -23.29 -3.10 -11.79
CA GLY A 421 -23.39 -4.24 -12.68
C GLY A 421 -24.27 -5.35 -12.11
N ASP A 422 -24.30 -6.47 -12.82
CA ASP A 422 -25.04 -7.64 -12.40
C ASP A 422 -24.40 -8.27 -11.16
N THR A 423 -25.26 -8.84 -10.32
CA THR A 423 -24.85 -9.78 -9.28
C THR A 423 -24.48 -11.14 -9.88
N LEU A 424 -23.87 -12.03 -9.09
CA LEU A 424 -23.74 -13.44 -9.50
C LEU A 424 -25.10 -14.15 -9.48
N GLY A 425 -25.21 -15.29 -10.16
CA GLY A 425 -26.41 -16.11 -10.22
C GLY A 425 -26.50 -16.98 -11.49
N TYR A 426 -27.10 -18.16 -11.35
CA TYR A 426 -27.32 -19.11 -12.45
C TYR A 426 -28.64 -18.90 -13.19
N ASP A 427 -29.56 -18.13 -12.61
CA ASP A 427 -30.90 -17.82 -13.10
C ASP A 427 -30.88 -16.72 -14.17
N THR A 428 -30.02 -16.88 -15.18
CA THR A 428 -29.79 -15.86 -16.20
C THR A 428 -29.55 -16.48 -17.58
N ARG A 429 -29.98 -15.75 -18.62
CA ARG A 429 -29.61 -16.04 -20.02
C ARG A 429 -28.25 -15.47 -20.40
N ASN A 430 -27.64 -14.67 -19.53
CA ASN A 430 -26.34 -14.07 -19.79
C ASN A 430 -25.21 -15.09 -19.51
N ALA A 431 -24.56 -15.56 -20.57
CA ALA A 431 -23.49 -16.55 -20.49
C ALA A 431 -22.30 -16.09 -19.64
N VAL A 432 -21.92 -14.80 -19.73
CA VAL A 432 -20.80 -14.23 -18.96
C VAL A 432 -21.11 -14.24 -17.46
N ARG A 433 -22.34 -13.87 -17.06
CA ARG A 433 -22.78 -13.91 -15.66
C ARG A 433 -22.80 -15.35 -15.14
N LYS A 434 -23.32 -16.30 -15.94
CA LYS A 434 -23.35 -17.72 -15.57
C LYS A 434 -21.93 -18.28 -15.41
N GLU A 435 -21.01 -17.92 -16.30
CA GLU A 435 -19.61 -18.30 -16.23
C GLU A 435 -18.90 -17.70 -15.01
N ALA A 436 -19.05 -16.40 -14.78
CA ALA A 436 -18.46 -15.72 -13.63
C ALA A 436 -18.95 -16.35 -12.31
N THR A 437 -20.22 -16.76 -12.25
CA THR A 437 -20.80 -17.45 -11.10
C THR A 437 -20.15 -18.80 -10.88
N LEU A 438 -20.05 -19.63 -11.92
CA LEU A 438 -19.42 -20.95 -11.85
C LEU A 438 -17.95 -20.86 -11.44
N MET A 439 -17.19 -19.97 -12.07
CA MET A 439 -15.75 -19.81 -11.78
C MET A 439 -15.49 -19.27 -10.37
N ALA A 440 -16.33 -18.36 -9.86
CA ALA A 440 -16.25 -17.88 -8.48
C ALA A 440 -16.57 -18.98 -7.46
N GLU A 441 -17.54 -19.86 -7.75
CA GLU A 441 -17.84 -20.99 -6.87
C GLU A 441 -16.74 -22.06 -6.92
N ILE A 442 -16.15 -22.34 -8.09
CA ILE A 442 -14.99 -23.24 -8.20
C ILE A 442 -13.79 -22.69 -7.42
N SER A 443 -13.54 -21.38 -7.48
CA SER A 443 -12.45 -20.77 -6.72
C SER A 443 -12.68 -20.91 -5.21
N MET A 444 -13.90 -20.66 -4.73
CA MET A 444 -14.23 -20.85 -3.31
C MET A 444 -14.17 -22.31 -2.88
N LEU A 445 -14.57 -23.28 -3.71
CA LEU A 445 -14.38 -24.70 -3.43
C LEU A 445 -12.90 -25.06 -3.29
N HIS A 446 -12.04 -24.49 -4.14
CA HIS A 446 -10.59 -24.70 -4.04
C HIS A 446 -10.03 -24.15 -2.72
N THR A 447 -10.44 -22.94 -2.35
CA THR A 447 -10.08 -22.31 -1.08
C THR A 447 -10.60 -23.10 0.13
N LEU A 448 -11.81 -23.67 0.04
CA LEU A 448 -12.49 -24.42 1.11
C LEU A 448 -12.28 -25.94 1.05
N TYR A 449 -11.26 -26.39 0.30
CA TYR A 449 -10.96 -27.81 0.10
C TYR A 449 -10.63 -28.55 1.40
N ASP A 450 -10.18 -27.83 2.42
CA ASP A 450 -9.93 -28.32 3.78
C ASP A 450 -11.27 -28.62 4.49
N SER A 451 -11.94 -29.68 4.02
CA SER A 451 -13.25 -30.18 4.42
C SER A 451 -13.18 -31.69 4.72
N SER A 452 -14.30 -32.32 5.11
CA SER A 452 -14.33 -33.77 5.38
C SER A 452 -13.95 -34.60 4.13
N PRO A 453 -13.45 -35.84 4.28
CA PRO A 453 -13.04 -36.67 3.13
C PRO A 453 -14.12 -36.86 2.05
N ASP A 454 -15.39 -36.97 2.45
CA ASP A 454 -16.53 -37.08 1.54
C ASP A 454 -16.75 -35.77 0.76
N GLN A 455 -16.70 -34.63 1.45
CA GLN A 455 -16.81 -33.31 0.81
C GLN A 455 -15.64 -33.06 -0.14
N GLN A 456 -14.43 -33.48 0.24
CA GLN A 456 -13.25 -33.41 -0.64
C GLN A 456 -13.46 -34.25 -1.90
N LYS A 457 -14.06 -35.44 -1.80
CA LYS A 457 -14.37 -36.27 -2.97
C LYS A 457 -15.28 -35.55 -3.95
N GLU A 458 -16.36 -34.95 -3.46
CA GLU A 458 -17.28 -34.19 -4.33
C GLU A 458 -16.61 -32.97 -4.98
N MET A 459 -15.75 -32.27 -4.25
CA MET A 459 -14.97 -31.16 -4.81
C MET A 459 -13.98 -31.63 -5.88
N ARG A 460 -13.31 -32.78 -5.67
CA ARG A 460 -12.44 -33.39 -6.70
C ARG A 460 -13.20 -33.67 -7.98
N ASP A 461 -14.43 -34.15 -7.87
CA ASP A 461 -15.28 -34.43 -9.03
C ASP A 461 -15.70 -33.16 -9.78
N VAL A 462 -15.79 -32.00 -9.10
CA VAL A 462 -15.97 -30.69 -9.75
C VAL A 462 -14.70 -30.29 -10.51
N PHE A 463 -13.52 -30.41 -9.87
CA PHE A 463 -12.26 -30.08 -10.54
C PHE A 463 -11.97 -31.00 -11.73
N ALA A 464 -12.29 -32.29 -11.63
CA ALA A 464 -12.14 -33.24 -12.73
C ALA A 464 -13.00 -32.86 -13.94
N LYS A 465 -14.24 -32.39 -13.73
CA LYS A 465 -15.11 -31.87 -14.79
C LYS A 465 -14.50 -30.64 -15.47
N TYR A 466 -13.92 -29.72 -14.70
CA TYR A 466 -13.22 -28.57 -15.26
C TYR A 466 -12.00 -28.99 -16.08
N LYS A 467 -11.17 -29.91 -15.57
CA LYS A 467 -10.02 -30.45 -16.33
C LYS A 467 -10.45 -31.12 -17.63
N LYS A 468 -11.53 -31.91 -17.62
CA LYS A 468 -12.09 -32.53 -18.83
C LYS A 468 -12.56 -31.48 -19.85
N PHE A 469 -13.18 -30.39 -19.41
CA PHE A 469 -13.51 -29.26 -20.27
C PHE A 469 -12.25 -28.65 -20.91
N LEU A 470 -11.17 -28.47 -20.14
CA LEU A 470 -9.91 -27.90 -20.63
C LEU A 470 -9.19 -28.80 -21.65
N ASP A 471 -9.28 -30.13 -21.49
CA ASP A 471 -8.68 -31.11 -22.40
C ASP A 471 -9.35 -31.15 -23.78
N ASN A 472 -10.57 -30.64 -23.91
CA ASN A 472 -11.28 -30.59 -25.18
C ASN A 472 -10.79 -29.39 -26.03
N PRO A 473 -10.16 -29.61 -27.21
CA PRO A 473 -9.72 -28.52 -28.09
C PRO A 473 -10.88 -27.79 -28.77
N GLN A 474 -12.05 -28.43 -28.90
CA GLN A 474 -13.28 -27.90 -29.50
C GLN A 474 -14.29 -27.47 -28.42
N ARG A 475 -13.81 -27.17 -27.21
CA ARG A 475 -14.65 -26.70 -26.10
C ARG A 475 -15.35 -25.38 -26.42
N PRO A 476 -16.54 -25.11 -25.85
CA PRO A 476 -17.15 -23.80 -25.92
C PRO A 476 -16.27 -22.75 -25.22
N ALA A 477 -16.54 -21.47 -25.49
CA ALA A 477 -15.77 -20.35 -24.90
C ALA A 477 -15.85 -20.31 -23.37
N TYR A 478 -16.94 -20.83 -22.80
CA TYR A 478 -17.22 -20.80 -21.36
C TYR A 478 -17.50 -22.20 -20.82
N PHE A 479 -16.95 -22.52 -19.64
CA PHE A 479 -17.16 -23.81 -18.99
C PHE A 479 -18.63 -24.07 -18.70
N SER A 480 -19.34 -23.05 -18.22
CA SER A 480 -20.77 -23.06 -17.91
C SER A 480 -21.69 -23.35 -19.10
N GLN A 481 -21.17 -23.46 -20.32
CA GLN A 481 -21.90 -23.88 -21.52
C GLN A 481 -21.66 -25.34 -21.91
N SER A 482 -20.65 -26.01 -21.36
CA SER A 482 -20.38 -27.43 -21.65
C SER A 482 -21.24 -28.36 -20.80
N GLU A 483 -21.35 -29.62 -21.20
CA GLU A 483 -22.02 -30.66 -20.42
C GLU A 483 -21.35 -30.85 -19.04
N GLU A 484 -20.01 -30.85 -19.03
CA GLU A 484 -19.21 -30.89 -17.80
C GLU A 484 -19.50 -29.71 -16.88
N GLY A 485 -19.69 -28.51 -17.45
CA GLY A 485 -20.04 -27.31 -16.69
C GLY A 485 -21.43 -27.38 -16.07
N GLN A 486 -22.44 -27.86 -16.79
CA GLN A 486 -23.77 -28.06 -16.20
C GLN A 486 -23.73 -29.10 -15.07
N ALA A 487 -22.97 -30.19 -15.27
CA ALA A 487 -22.79 -31.21 -14.25
C ALA A 487 -22.02 -30.68 -13.03
N ALA A 488 -21.03 -29.80 -13.23
CA ALA A 488 -20.32 -29.13 -12.15
C ALA A 488 -21.23 -28.21 -11.34
N ILE A 489 -22.09 -27.42 -12.00
CA ILE A 489 -23.09 -26.56 -11.33
C ILE A 489 -24.00 -27.42 -10.44
N ALA A 490 -24.52 -28.53 -10.96
CA ALA A 490 -25.39 -29.43 -10.19
C ALA A 490 -24.68 -30.00 -8.96
N GLN A 491 -23.42 -30.45 -9.11
CA GLN A 491 -22.61 -30.96 -7.99
C GLN A 491 -22.34 -29.87 -6.94
N ILE A 492 -22.03 -28.65 -7.36
CA ILE A 492 -21.79 -27.53 -6.44
C ILE A 492 -23.04 -27.23 -5.60
N GLN A 493 -24.25 -27.31 -6.18
CA GLN A 493 -25.48 -27.15 -5.40
C GLN A 493 -25.66 -28.26 -4.36
N GLN A 494 -25.27 -29.51 -4.67
CA GLN A 494 -25.30 -30.61 -3.70
C GLN A 494 -24.33 -30.37 -2.54
N ILE A 495 -23.08 -29.99 -2.84
CA ILE A 495 -22.08 -29.62 -1.82
C ILE A 495 -22.60 -28.51 -0.91
N LYS A 496 -23.19 -27.46 -1.50
CA LYS A 496 -23.76 -26.34 -0.74
C LYS A 496 -24.93 -26.76 0.14
N ALA A 497 -25.80 -27.64 -0.35
CA ALA A 497 -26.90 -28.19 0.44
C ALA A 497 -26.39 -28.98 1.65
N GLN A 498 -25.30 -29.75 1.51
CA GLN A 498 -24.65 -30.44 2.62
C GLN A 498 -24.06 -29.47 3.64
N TRP A 499 -23.48 -28.35 3.18
CA TRP A 499 -22.90 -27.33 4.06
C TRP A 499 -23.92 -26.56 4.89
N LEU A 500 -25.18 -26.53 4.48
CA LEU A 500 -26.28 -25.98 5.30
C LEU A 500 -26.50 -26.83 6.57
N ALA A 501 -26.11 -28.10 6.59
CA ALA A 501 -26.32 -29.02 7.70
C ALA A 501 -25.28 -28.91 8.84
N GLY A 502 -24.32 -27.98 8.76
CA GLY A 502 -23.55 -27.56 9.93
C GLY A 502 -22.12 -27.10 9.64
N PRO A 503 -21.74 -25.90 10.12
CA PRO A 503 -20.35 -25.56 10.37
C PRO A 503 -20.02 -25.68 11.87
N VAL A 504 -18.77 -26.00 12.18
CA VAL A 504 -18.22 -25.90 13.55
C VAL A 504 -17.31 -24.68 13.55
N ALA A 505 -17.58 -23.72 14.44
CA ALA A 505 -16.66 -22.59 14.65
C ALA A 505 -15.28 -23.10 15.07
N GLY A 506 -14.24 -22.51 14.49
CA GLY A 506 -12.86 -22.83 14.84
C GLY A 506 -12.32 -21.96 15.97
N ASP A 507 -11.08 -22.23 16.37
CA ASP A 507 -10.41 -21.50 17.45
C ASP A 507 -9.66 -20.25 16.93
N SER A 508 -9.24 -20.24 15.67
CA SER A 508 -8.50 -19.12 15.08
C SER A 508 -9.37 -18.18 14.24
N ILE A 509 -8.87 -16.98 13.96
CA ILE A 509 -9.50 -16.03 13.01
C ILE A 509 -9.61 -16.65 11.61
N VAL A 510 -8.57 -17.35 11.16
CA VAL A 510 -8.54 -17.97 9.82
C VAL A 510 -9.55 -19.12 9.72
N ASP A 511 -9.66 -19.96 10.74
CA ASP A 511 -10.64 -21.07 10.73
C ASP A 511 -12.07 -20.54 10.76
N ASN A 512 -12.34 -19.52 11.58
CA ASN A 512 -13.64 -18.86 11.59
C ASN A 512 -13.92 -18.13 10.27
N ALA A 513 -12.92 -17.58 9.58
CA ALA A 513 -13.07 -17.01 8.25
C ALA A 513 -13.41 -18.07 7.19
N LYS A 514 -12.73 -19.23 7.21
CA LYS A 514 -13.04 -20.37 6.32
C LYS A 514 -14.47 -20.84 6.53
N ALA A 515 -14.86 -21.08 7.78
CA ALA A 515 -16.22 -21.51 8.13
C ALA A 515 -17.28 -20.44 7.77
N SER A 516 -16.98 -19.17 7.97
CA SER A 516 -17.87 -18.06 7.55
C SER A 516 -18.03 -17.99 6.04
N LEU A 517 -16.95 -18.12 5.27
CA LEU A 517 -17.00 -18.12 3.80
C LEU A 517 -17.82 -19.31 3.29
N LYS A 518 -17.65 -20.50 3.90
CA LYS A 518 -18.45 -21.69 3.64
C LYS A 518 -19.94 -21.43 3.88
N GLN A 519 -20.31 -20.77 4.97
CA GLN A 519 -21.70 -20.39 5.25
C GLN A 519 -22.27 -19.35 4.28
N LEU A 520 -21.47 -18.34 3.92
CA LEU A 520 -21.87 -17.34 2.92
C LEU A 520 -22.14 -18.02 1.57
N MET A 521 -21.25 -18.92 1.13
CA MET A 521 -21.40 -19.64 -0.12
C MET A 521 -22.61 -20.59 -0.09
N ALA A 522 -22.77 -21.39 0.97
CA ALA A 522 -23.89 -22.33 1.11
C ALA A 522 -25.26 -21.62 1.02
N ASN A 523 -25.34 -20.39 1.53
CA ASN A 523 -26.55 -19.57 1.54
C ASN A 523 -26.63 -18.57 0.36
N ASN A 524 -25.79 -18.70 -0.66
CA ASN A 524 -25.74 -17.80 -1.83
C ASN A 524 -25.52 -16.32 -1.50
N LYS A 525 -24.92 -16.01 -0.35
CA LYS A 525 -24.69 -14.62 0.07
C LYS A 525 -23.67 -13.91 -0.82
N HIS A 526 -22.78 -14.65 -1.49
CA HIS A 526 -21.88 -14.15 -2.54
C HIS A 526 -22.61 -13.68 -3.81
N PHE A 527 -23.90 -13.98 -3.97
CA PHE A 527 -24.72 -13.41 -5.05
C PHE A 527 -25.23 -12.01 -4.74
N SER A 528 -24.92 -11.41 -3.58
CA SER A 528 -25.34 -10.05 -3.24
C SER A 528 -24.20 -9.06 -3.29
N HIS A 529 -24.45 -7.87 -3.86
CA HIS A 529 -23.53 -6.72 -3.77
C HIS A 529 -23.28 -6.29 -2.32
N GLU A 530 -24.26 -6.46 -1.43
CA GLU A 530 -24.14 -6.09 -0.01
C GLU A 530 -23.04 -6.87 0.71
N ASN A 531 -22.85 -8.14 0.32
CA ASN A 531 -21.86 -9.04 0.93
C ASN A 531 -20.57 -9.15 0.10
N ALA A 532 -20.49 -8.50 -1.06
CA ALA A 532 -19.38 -8.66 -1.99
C ALA A 532 -18.02 -8.34 -1.35
N LYS A 533 -17.94 -7.24 -0.58
CA LYS A 533 -16.71 -6.87 0.13
C LYS A 533 -16.35 -7.88 1.21
N LEU A 534 -17.33 -8.35 1.99
CA LEU A 534 -17.12 -9.35 3.02
C LEU A 534 -16.62 -10.67 2.42
N VAL A 535 -17.27 -11.18 1.37
CA VAL A 535 -16.87 -12.42 0.69
C VAL A 535 -15.45 -12.29 0.12
N GLN A 536 -15.14 -11.21 -0.60
CA GLN A 536 -13.80 -10.99 -1.16
C GLN A 536 -12.73 -10.85 -0.06
N THR A 537 -13.04 -10.17 1.05
CA THR A 537 -12.14 -10.06 2.20
C THR A 537 -11.85 -11.43 2.80
N LEU A 538 -12.89 -12.22 3.09
CA LEU A 538 -12.72 -13.54 3.68
C LEU A 538 -12.03 -14.51 2.71
N SER A 539 -12.36 -14.46 1.41
CA SER A 539 -11.71 -15.28 0.38
C SER A 539 -10.21 -15.01 0.34
N ILE A 540 -9.81 -13.75 0.18
CA ILE A 540 -8.38 -13.38 0.18
C ILE A 540 -7.73 -13.78 1.50
N LEU A 541 -8.36 -13.55 2.64
CA LEU A 541 -7.80 -13.88 3.96
C LEU A 541 -7.40 -15.37 4.06
N VAL A 542 -8.22 -16.27 3.53
CA VAL A 542 -8.05 -17.73 3.66
C VAL A 542 -7.38 -18.41 2.45
N GLU A 543 -7.24 -17.70 1.34
CA GLU A 543 -6.55 -18.19 0.15
C GLU A 543 -5.06 -18.40 0.41
N GLU A 544 -4.53 -19.51 -0.14
CA GLU A 544 -3.11 -19.82 -0.08
C GLU A 544 -2.29 -18.88 -1.00
N ALA A 545 -2.81 -18.62 -2.19
CA ALA A 545 -2.24 -17.68 -3.15
C ALA A 545 -3.34 -16.94 -3.91
N SER A 546 -3.21 -15.62 -3.95
CA SER A 546 -4.16 -14.76 -4.62
C SER A 546 -3.50 -13.62 -5.37
N ILE A 547 -4.08 -13.30 -6.52
CA ILE A 547 -3.85 -12.04 -7.21
C ILE A 547 -5.15 -11.24 -7.17
N ALA A 548 -5.08 -9.94 -6.86
CA ALA A 548 -6.27 -9.11 -6.70
C ALA A 548 -6.16 -7.82 -7.52
N GLY A 549 -7.19 -7.48 -8.27
CA GLY A 549 -7.15 -6.33 -9.16
C GLY A 549 -8.49 -5.75 -9.60
N CYS A 550 -8.43 -4.51 -10.09
CA CYS A 550 -9.57 -3.84 -10.73
C CYS A 550 -9.11 -2.90 -11.87
N LYS A 551 -10.06 -2.29 -12.60
CA LYS A 551 -9.78 -1.46 -13.78
C LYS A 551 -8.78 -0.31 -13.54
N SER A 552 -8.95 0.47 -12.48
CA SER A 552 -8.03 1.58 -12.08
C SER A 552 -7.05 1.17 -10.98
N GLY A 553 -6.99 -0.13 -10.67
CA GLY A 553 -5.95 -0.78 -9.89
C GLY A 553 -6.00 -0.60 -8.37
N ASN A 554 -6.37 0.57 -7.84
CA ASN A 554 -6.07 0.87 -6.42
C ASN A 554 -7.27 1.01 -5.49
N GLU A 555 -8.32 1.75 -5.85
CA GLU A 555 -9.38 2.10 -4.89
C GLU A 555 -10.04 0.85 -4.28
N ARG A 556 -10.42 -0.11 -5.13
CA ARG A 556 -11.13 -1.33 -4.70
C ARG A 556 -10.21 -2.35 -4.05
N ALA A 557 -9.00 -2.50 -4.61
CA ALA A 557 -8.00 -3.40 -4.04
C ALA A 557 -7.57 -2.93 -2.65
N GLN A 558 -7.43 -1.62 -2.44
CA GLN A 558 -7.20 -1.00 -1.13
C GLN A 558 -8.35 -1.28 -0.17
N ALA A 559 -9.60 -1.08 -0.60
CA ALA A 559 -10.77 -1.31 0.26
C ALA A 559 -10.84 -2.76 0.78
N ILE A 560 -10.56 -3.74 -0.07
CA ILE A 560 -10.56 -5.15 0.33
C ILE A 560 -9.31 -5.50 1.14
N SER A 561 -8.12 -5.16 0.65
CA SER A 561 -6.86 -5.47 1.34
C SER A 561 -6.77 -4.83 2.72
N GLY A 562 -7.30 -3.61 2.88
CA GLY A 562 -7.37 -2.93 4.17
C GLY A 562 -8.23 -3.70 5.18
N ARG A 563 -9.33 -4.31 4.75
CA ARG A 563 -10.16 -5.19 5.61
C ARG A 563 -9.47 -6.52 5.93
N VAL A 564 -8.68 -7.06 4.99
CA VAL A 564 -7.84 -8.24 5.24
C VAL A 564 -6.81 -7.95 6.33
N VAL A 565 -6.15 -6.77 6.27
CA VAL A 565 -5.18 -6.33 7.28
C VAL A 565 -5.79 -6.22 8.68
N LEU A 566 -7.07 -5.85 8.81
CA LEU A 566 -7.74 -5.84 10.12
C LEU A 566 -7.84 -7.24 10.73
N PHE A 567 -8.10 -8.26 9.92
CA PHE A 567 -8.10 -9.65 10.38
C PHE A 567 -6.69 -10.18 10.66
N ASP A 568 -5.69 -9.80 9.86
CA ASP A 568 -4.29 -10.11 10.14
C ASP A 568 -3.86 -9.50 11.50
N ALA A 569 -4.29 -8.26 11.79
CA ALA A 569 -4.04 -7.59 13.06
C ALA A 569 -4.68 -8.35 14.23
N LEU A 570 -5.96 -8.73 14.12
CA LEU A 570 -6.65 -9.52 15.15
C LEU A 570 -6.02 -10.91 15.35
N GLY A 571 -5.58 -11.55 14.26
CA GLY A 571 -4.91 -12.84 14.34
C GLY A 571 -3.54 -12.77 15.04
N SER A 572 -2.86 -11.63 14.91
CA SER A 572 -1.53 -11.40 15.50
C SER A 572 -1.60 -10.84 16.92
N ASN A 573 -2.62 -10.03 17.19
CA ASN A 573 -2.87 -9.37 18.46
C ASN A 573 -4.39 -9.43 18.76
N PRO A 574 -4.84 -10.36 19.61
CA PRO A 574 -6.26 -10.48 19.98
C PRO A 574 -6.86 -9.22 20.63
N ASP A 575 -6.02 -8.36 21.20
CA ASP A 575 -6.43 -7.10 21.82
C ASP A 575 -6.43 -5.92 20.82
N ALA A 576 -6.11 -6.15 19.54
CA ALA A 576 -6.21 -5.14 18.51
C ALA A 576 -7.62 -4.56 18.47
N PHE A 577 -7.71 -3.23 18.38
CA PHE A 577 -8.98 -2.47 18.38
C PHE A 577 -9.80 -2.56 19.69
N GLY A 578 -9.30 -3.20 20.75
CA GLY A 578 -9.99 -3.28 22.04
C GLY A 578 -11.38 -3.93 21.95
N PRO A 579 -12.44 -3.36 22.56
CA PRO A 579 -13.78 -3.93 22.53
C PRO A 579 -14.36 -4.13 21.13
N GLU A 580 -14.00 -3.27 20.17
CA GLU A 580 -14.46 -3.40 18.79
C GLU A 580 -13.87 -4.64 18.12
N GLY A 581 -12.59 -4.94 18.39
CA GLY A 581 -11.91 -6.14 17.90
C GLY A 581 -12.53 -7.43 18.44
N GLN A 582 -12.85 -7.43 19.74
CA GLN A 582 -13.58 -8.55 20.37
C GLN A 582 -14.96 -8.74 19.75
N ALA A 583 -15.69 -7.66 19.46
CA ALA A 583 -16.98 -7.72 18.78
C ALA A 583 -16.85 -8.27 17.35
N LEU A 584 -15.79 -7.90 16.61
CA LEU A 584 -15.52 -8.42 15.28
C LEU A 584 -15.20 -9.93 15.32
N ALA A 585 -14.33 -10.36 16.22
CA ALA A 585 -14.01 -11.78 16.41
C ALA A 585 -15.26 -12.60 16.80
N ALA A 586 -16.10 -12.08 17.70
CA ALA A 586 -17.35 -12.71 18.10
C ALA A 586 -18.36 -12.79 16.94
N ALA A 587 -18.49 -11.73 16.13
CA ALA A 587 -19.35 -11.72 14.96
C ALA A 587 -18.88 -12.71 13.88
N LEU A 588 -17.56 -12.81 13.68
CA LEU A 588 -16.96 -13.78 12.77
C LEU A 588 -17.23 -15.21 13.25
N LYS A 589 -17.01 -15.49 14.54
CA LYS A 589 -17.33 -16.80 15.15
C LYS A 589 -18.81 -17.14 15.04
N LYS A 590 -19.68 -16.15 15.21
CA LYS A 590 -21.13 -16.33 15.07
C LYS A 590 -21.53 -16.65 13.63
N MET A 591 -20.96 -15.96 12.63
CA MET A 591 -21.16 -16.30 11.22
C MET A 591 -20.65 -17.71 10.92
N ALA A 592 -19.49 -18.08 11.47
CA ALA A 592 -18.89 -19.40 11.35
C ALA A 592 -19.75 -20.52 11.97
N SER A 593 -20.55 -20.24 13.01
CA SER A 593 -21.44 -21.24 13.64
C SER A 593 -22.76 -21.48 12.88
N GLY A 594 -23.03 -20.75 11.79
CA GLY A 594 -24.26 -20.90 11.00
C GLY A 594 -25.51 -20.29 11.65
N GLY A 595 -26.69 -20.82 11.32
CA GLY A 595 -28.00 -20.27 11.72
C GLY A 595 -28.51 -19.24 10.70
N ASP A 596 -29.04 -18.10 11.17
CA ASP A 596 -29.50 -17.01 10.30
C ASP A 596 -28.31 -16.32 9.61
N SER A 597 -27.95 -16.85 8.44
CA SER A 597 -26.82 -16.38 7.64
C SER A 597 -26.99 -14.93 7.19
N GLN A 598 -28.22 -14.43 7.01
CA GLN A 598 -28.45 -13.04 6.59
C GLN A 598 -28.13 -12.10 7.75
N THR A 599 -28.74 -12.32 8.91
CA THR A 599 -28.53 -11.47 10.09
C THR A 599 -27.08 -11.50 10.54
N ASN A 600 -26.45 -12.68 10.54
CA ASN A 600 -25.05 -12.82 10.90
C ASN A 600 -24.12 -12.09 9.90
N ALA A 601 -24.37 -12.23 8.59
CA ALA A 601 -23.59 -11.54 7.56
C ALA A 601 -23.72 -10.01 7.70
N VAL A 602 -24.95 -9.49 7.87
CA VAL A 602 -25.19 -8.05 8.06
C VAL A 602 -24.45 -7.53 9.30
N LYS A 603 -24.52 -8.26 10.42
CA LYS A 603 -23.83 -7.87 11.66
C LYS A 603 -22.30 -7.86 11.49
N LEU A 604 -21.73 -8.93 10.93
CA LEU A 604 -20.30 -9.03 10.67
C LEU A 604 -19.82 -7.92 9.72
N ASN A 605 -20.55 -7.69 8.63
CA ASN A 605 -20.25 -6.67 7.65
C ASN A 605 -20.29 -5.27 8.26
N SER A 606 -21.32 -4.95 9.05
CA SER A 606 -21.47 -3.67 9.74
C SER A 606 -20.31 -3.39 10.71
N ILE A 607 -19.93 -4.37 11.55
CA ILE A 607 -18.83 -4.22 12.50
C ILE A 607 -17.50 -4.04 11.75
N LEU A 608 -17.23 -4.87 10.74
CA LEU A 608 -16.02 -4.76 9.93
C LEU A 608 -15.90 -3.39 9.28
N HIS A 609 -17.00 -2.86 8.75
CA HIS A 609 -17.03 -1.53 8.15
C HIS A 609 -16.84 -0.40 9.15
N SER A 610 -17.41 -0.51 10.35
CA SER A 610 -17.21 0.45 11.44
C SER A 610 -15.74 0.51 11.85
N ILE A 611 -15.11 -0.65 12.07
CA ILE A 611 -13.68 -0.73 12.44
C ILE A 611 -12.81 -0.23 11.29
N TYR A 612 -13.12 -0.57 10.05
CA TYR A 612 -12.37 -0.07 8.90
C TYR A 612 -12.48 1.46 8.76
N ASN A 613 -13.65 2.06 8.98
CA ASN A 613 -13.79 3.52 9.03
C ASN A 613 -12.99 4.14 10.19
N ALA A 614 -12.97 3.51 11.36
CA ALA A 614 -12.29 4.02 12.55
C ALA A 614 -10.77 3.84 12.52
N HIS A 615 -10.26 2.74 11.96
CA HIS A 615 -8.85 2.34 12.07
C HIS A 615 -8.15 2.05 10.74
N GLY A 616 -8.89 1.84 9.64
CA GLY A 616 -8.42 1.13 8.45
C GLY A 616 -8.20 1.95 7.17
N LEU A 617 -8.74 3.17 7.07
CA LEU A 617 -8.85 3.88 5.78
C LEU A 617 -7.51 4.25 5.14
N GLN A 618 -6.47 4.40 5.96
CA GLN A 618 -5.13 4.89 5.62
C GLN A 618 -4.02 3.99 6.18
N LEU A 619 -4.29 2.68 6.31
CA LEU A 619 -3.29 1.65 6.66
C LEU A 619 -2.39 1.33 5.46
N SER A 620 -1.47 0.37 5.63
CA SER A 620 -0.51 -0.08 4.60
C SER A 620 -1.11 -0.30 3.20
N SER A 621 -2.34 -0.80 3.10
CA SER A 621 -3.03 -1.01 1.81
C SER A 621 -3.27 0.29 1.02
N SER A 622 -3.37 1.46 1.66
CA SER A 622 -3.50 2.74 0.97
C SER A 622 -2.21 3.19 0.29
N LEU A 623 -1.06 2.73 0.78
CA LEU A 623 0.26 3.07 0.24
C LEU A 623 0.50 2.47 -1.14
N VAL A 624 -0.18 1.36 -1.49
CA VAL A 624 -0.16 0.81 -2.85
C VAL A 624 -0.52 1.88 -3.89
N SER A 625 -1.46 2.77 -3.57
CA SER A 625 -1.80 3.85 -4.49
C SER A 625 -0.69 4.87 -4.67
N LEU A 626 0.01 5.20 -3.58
CA LEU A 626 1.14 6.13 -3.64
C LEU A 626 2.26 5.55 -4.49
N LEU A 627 2.54 4.26 -4.34
CA LEU A 627 3.55 3.54 -5.11
C LEU A 627 3.21 3.43 -6.60
N ASP A 628 1.93 3.30 -6.94
CA ASP A 628 1.49 3.06 -8.33
C ASP A 628 1.08 4.30 -9.11
N GLN A 629 0.56 5.32 -8.43
CA GLN A 629 -0.02 6.51 -9.07
C GLN A 629 0.75 7.79 -8.71
N GLY A 630 1.72 7.70 -7.79
CA GLY A 630 2.35 8.87 -7.17
C GLY A 630 1.38 9.67 -6.30
N ALA A 631 0.18 9.16 -6.00
CA ALA A 631 -0.87 9.88 -5.32
C ALA A 631 -1.88 8.94 -4.66
N SER A 632 -2.62 9.48 -3.69
CA SER A 632 -3.69 8.76 -3.00
C SER A 632 -4.79 8.33 -3.96
N ALA A 633 -5.43 7.20 -3.67
CA ALA A 633 -6.55 6.71 -4.44
C ALA A 633 -7.74 7.68 -4.33
N LYS A 634 -8.61 7.74 -5.34
CA LYS A 634 -9.82 8.58 -5.27
C LYS A 634 -11.00 7.75 -4.79
N VAL A 635 -10.99 7.39 -3.50
CA VAL A 635 -12.01 6.55 -2.89
C VAL A 635 -13.22 7.40 -2.48
N GLU A 636 -14.41 6.97 -2.89
CA GLU A 636 -15.68 7.60 -2.52
C GLU A 636 -16.63 6.61 -1.85
N ALA A 637 -17.36 7.10 -0.85
CA ALA A 637 -18.45 6.39 -0.19
C ALA A 637 -19.71 6.36 -1.06
N SER A 638 -20.53 5.31 -0.94
CA SER A 638 -21.85 5.28 -1.59
C SER A 638 -22.82 6.30 -0.98
N GLY A 639 -23.83 6.72 -1.73
CA GLY A 639 -24.81 7.73 -1.27
C GLY A 639 -24.38 9.20 -1.46
N GLN A 640 -23.12 9.49 -1.80
CA GLN A 640 -22.69 10.84 -2.22
C GLN A 640 -22.84 11.02 -3.74
N GLY A 641 -23.78 11.86 -4.17
CA GLY A 641 -23.94 12.30 -5.56
C GLY A 641 -24.51 11.26 -6.53
N ILE A 642 -25.09 11.75 -7.63
CA ILE A 642 -25.97 10.96 -8.52
C ILE A 642 -25.16 10.20 -9.62
N TYR A 643 -23.88 10.49 -9.87
CA TYR A 643 -23.18 9.98 -11.08
C TYR A 643 -21.72 9.53 -10.93
N SER A 644 -21.19 9.27 -9.73
CA SER A 644 -19.81 8.76 -9.61
C SER A 644 -19.72 7.23 -9.66
N THR A 645 -18.87 6.70 -10.53
CA THR A 645 -18.53 5.26 -10.63
C THR A 645 -17.35 4.85 -9.74
N ASN A 646 -16.76 5.79 -9.00
CA ASN A 646 -15.63 5.55 -8.09
C ASN A 646 -16.07 5.19 -6.66
N LYS A 647 -17.34 4.80 -6.48
CA LYS A 647 -17.86 4.28 -5.22
C LYS A 647 -17.18 2.94 -4.93
N ALA A 648 -16.18 2.97 -4.05
CA ALA A 648 -15.43 1.78 -3.63
C ALA A 648 -15.68 1.46 -2.15
N GLU A 649 -16.30 2.37 -1.41
CA GLU A 649 -16.64 2.20 0.01
C GLU A 649 -18.15 2.24 0.25
N GLU A 650 -18.53 1.89 1.47
CA GLU A 650 -19.93 1.85 1.92
C GLU A 650 -20.57 3.24 2.03
N ASN A 651 -21.82 3.27 2.49
CA ASN A 651 -22.59 4.50 2.64
C ASN A 651 -21.81 5.56 3.43
N ALA A 652 -21.84 6.81 2.96
CA ALA A 652 -21.23 7.95 3.59
C ALA A 652 -21.69 8.21 5.04
N SER A 653 -22.86 7.71 5.44
CA SER A 653 -23.29 7.74 6.85
C SER A 653 -22.45 6.83 7.76
N LEU A 654 -21.85 5.77 7.21
CA LEU A 654 -20.98 4.84 7.92
C LEU A 654 -19.50 5.21 7.74
N MET A 655 -19.12 5.63 6.53
CA MET A 655 -17.76 5.99 6.15
C MET A 655 -17.45 7.47 6.46
N THR A 656 -17.76 7.89 7.69
CA THR A 656 -17.70 9.29 8.12
C THR A 656 -16.28 9.88 8.10
N ASN A 657 -15.25 9.05 8.29
CA ASN A 657 -13.86 9.51 8.31
C ASN A 657 -13.26 9.61 6.89
N LEU A 658 -13.95 9.12 5.86
CA LEU A 658 -13.45 9.11 4.48
C LEU A 658 -13.60 10.48 3.81
N HIS A 659 -12.47 11.15 3.58
CA HIS A 659 -12.40 12.42 2.85
C HIS A 659 -11.27 12.45 1.80
N GLN A 660 -11.59 12.06 0.56
CA GLN A 660 -10.61 12.02 -0.54
C GLN A 660 -11.07 12.73 -1.83
N SER A 661 -12.01 13.67 -1.71
CA SER A 661 -12.59 14.35 -2.86
C SER A 661 -11.56 15.17 -3.66
N LYS A 662 -10.46 15.58 -3.03
CA LYS A 662 -9.36 16.33 -3.65
C LYS A 662 -8.12 15.49 -3.95
N ALA A 663 -8.10 14.20 -3.60
CA ALA A 663 -6.97 13.31 -3.92
C ALA A 663 -6.65 13.29 -5.44
N GLY A 664 -7.70 13.43 -6.27
CA GLY A 664 -7.56 13.44 -7.72
C GLY A 664 -6.61 14.51 -8.27
N SER A 665 -6.44 15.67 -7.63
CA SER A 665 -5.55 16.72 -8.17
C SER A 665 -4.08 16.33 -8.15
N MET A 666 -3.68 15.35 -7.34
CA MET A 666 -2.30 14.85 -7.29
C MET A 666 -2.05 13.74 -8.33
N GLN A 667 -3.09 13.14 -8.90
CA GLN A 667 -2.92 12.03 -9.84
C GLN A 667 -2.29 12.48 -11.16
N ALA A 668 -1.35 11.68 -11.68
CA ALA A 668 -0.58 12.00 -12.90
C ALA A 668 -1.44 12.34 -14.13
N HIS A 669 -2.57 11.66 -14.28
CA HIS A 669 -3.49 11.82 -15.41
C HIS A 669 -4.39 13.08 -15.31
N LYS A 670 -4.27 13.87 -14.23
CA LYS A 670 -5.04 15.10 -13.95
C LYS A 670 -4.16 16.34 -13.84
N ASP A 671 -3.93 16.86 -12.63
CA ASP A 671 -3.37 18.21 -12.43
C ASP A 671 -1.85 18.23 -12.24
N LEU A 672 -1.15 17.08 -12.21
CA LEU A 672 0.31 17.02 -12.06
C LEU A 672 1.06 17.91 -13.07
N ILE A 673 0.84 17.70 -14.37
CA ILE A 673 1.52 18.49 -15.42
C ILE A 673 1.10 19.97 -15.37
N PRO A 674 -0.20 20.32 -15.26
CA PRO A 674 -0.61 21.71 -15.03
C PRO A 674 0.09 22.38 -13.85
N GLU A 675 0.19 21.73 -12.68
CA GLU A 675 0.83 22.30 -11.50
C GLU A 675 2.36 22.45 -11.67
N MET A 676 3.01 21.49 -12.33
CA MET A 676 4.43 21.60 -12.70
C MET A 676 4.69 22.78 -13.65
N ILE A 677 3.83 22.98 -14.66
CA ILE A 677 3.92 24.13 -15.57
C ILE A 677 3.62 25.43 -14.81
N ASN A 678 2.59 25.47 -13.96
CA ASN A 678 2.23 26.68 -13.21
C ASN A 678 3.33 27.10 -12.22
N ALA A 679 4.06 26.15 -11.64
CA ALA A 679 5.24 26.42 -10.82
C ALA A 679 6.38 27.08 -11.62
N SER A 680 6.39 26.94 -12.95
CA SER A 680 7.34 27.61 -13.84
C SER A 680 6.86 28.98 -14.36
N GLU A 681 5.57 29.34 -14.25
CA GLU A 681 5.00 30.54 -14.89
C GLU A 681 4.63 31.71 -13.96
N ALA A 682 5.11 31.73 -12.72
CA ALA A 682 4.81 32.74 -11.71
C ALA A 682 3.30 32.89 -11.47
N GLN A 683 2.63 31.74 -11.26
CA GLN A 683 1.20 31.59 -10.94
C GLN A 683 0.31 32.78 -11.37
N PRO A 684 -0.14 32.84 -12.64
CA PRO A 684 -1.07 33.87 -13.06
C PRO A 684 -2.39 33.71 -12.29
N LYS A 685 -2.70 34.63 -11.37
CA LYS A 685 -4.00 34.61 -10.68
C LYS A 685 -5.10 34.96 -11.67
N SER A 686 -6.14 34.12 -11.74
CA SER A 686 -7.32 34.42 -12.56
C SER A 686 -8.07 35.65 -12.05
N VAL A 687 -8.80 36.32 -12.94
CA VAL A 687 -9.66 37.46 -12.58
C VAL A 687 -10.60 37.11 -11.42
N TRP A 688 -11.13 35.88 -11.41
CA TRP A 688 -12.02 35.38 -10.37
C TRP A 688 -11.33 35.17 -9.00
N GLN A 689 -10.12 34.62 -8.98
CA GLN A 689 -9.32 34.47 -7.75
C GLN A 689 -8.95 35.83 -7.12
N ARG A 690 -8.78 36.85 -7.97
CA ARG A 690 -8.52 38.23 -7.53
C ARG A 690 -9.79 38.89 -6.99
N MET A 691 -10.93 38.71 -7.66
CA MET A 691 -12.22 39.20 -7.16
C MET A 691 -12.60 38.58 -5.81
N SER A 692 -12.39 37.28 -5.59
CA SER A 692 -12.70 36.64 -4.30
C SER A 692 -11.85 37.16 -3.13
N GLY A 693 -10.59 37.56 -3.40
CA GLY A 693 -9.71 38.15 -2.38
C GLY A 693 -10.02 39.62 -2.07
N VAL A 694 -10.46 40.38 -3.09
CA VAL A 694 -10.82 41.80 -2.96
C VAL A 694 -12.22 41.97 -2.36
N LEU A 695 -13.20 41.16 -2.77
CA LEU A 695 -14.55 41.14 -2.18
C LEU A 695 -14.54 40.67 -0.71
N GLY A 696 -13.64 39.76 -0.33
CA GLY A 696 -13.52 39.25 1.03
C GLY A 696 -12.84 40.20 2.04
N LYS A 697 -12.09 41.22 1.58
CA LYS A 697 -11.40 42.20 2.44
C LYS A 697 -11.84 43.65 2.25
N ALA A 698 -12.51 43.98 1.14
CA ALA A 698 -12.87 45.36 0.79
C ALA A 698 -14.30 45.48 0.21
N GLY A 699 -15.23 44.64 0.71
CA GLY A 699 -16.62 44.60 0.22
C GLY A 699 -17.45 45.86 0.43
N ALA A 700 -17.00 46.83 1.24
CA ALA A 700 -17.79 48.03 1.57
C ALA A 700 -17.32 49.34 0.90
N ALA A 701 -16.08 49.43 0.40
CA ALA A 701 -15.51 50.70 -0.06
C ALA A 701 -15.42 50.88 -1.59
N ILE A 702 -15.41 49.78 -2.36
CA ILE A 702 -15.18 49.83 -3.82
C ILE A 702 -16.51 49.78 -4.62
N LEU A 703 -17.58 49.27 -4.01
CA LEU A 703 -18.90 49.18 -4.64
C LEU A 703 -19.66 50.52 -4.73
N SER A 704 -19.17 51.58 -4.07
CA SER A 704 -19.85 52.88 -4.03
C SER A 704 -19.37 53.90 -5.07
N VAL A 705 -18.28 53.67 -5.82
CA VAL A 705 -17.65 54.75 -6.63
C VAL A 705 -17.46 54.45 -8.13
N VAL A 706 -17.65 53.23 -8.65
CA VAL A 706 -17.38 53.00 -10.10
C VAL A 706 -18.51 52.26 -10.81
N THR A 707 -19.11 53.00 -11.74
CA THR A 707 -20.07 52.61 -12.76
C THR A 707 -19.58 51.43 -13.64
N LEU A 708 -20.53 50.56 -14.00
CA LEU A 708 -20.41 49.19 -14.55
C LEU A 708 -19.69 48.99 -15.90
N GLY A 709 -18.83 49.90 -16.37
CA GLY A 709 -18.14 49.79 -17.68
C GLY A 709 -16.61 49.62 -17.65
N ILE A 710 -15.92 50.16 -16.63
CA ILE A 710 -14.44 50.33 -16.64
C ILE A 710 -13.72 49.24 -15.82
N LEU A 711 -14.43 48.63 -14.87
CA LEU A 711 -13.93 47.56 -13.99
C LEU A 711 -13.28 46.37 -14.74
N PRO A 712 -13.86 45.83 -15.82
CA PRO A 712 -13.26 44.70 -16.53
C PRO A 712 -11.92 45.06 -17.18
N LEU A 713 -11.79 46.27 -17.73
CA LEU A 713 -10.59 46.72 -18.42
C LEU A 713 -9.47 47.08 -17.45
N ALA A 714 -9.79 47.80 -16.37
CA ALA A 714 -8.83 48.13 -15.32
C ALA A 714 -8.32 46.87 -14.59
N VAL A 715 -9.21 45.91 -14.30
CA VAL A 715 -8.84 44.62 -13.71
C VAL A 715 -7.97 43.80 -14.68
N LYS A 716 -8.25 43.85 -15.98
CA LYS A 716 -7.43 43.18 -17.00
C LYS A 716 -6.03 43.79 -17.08
N ILE A 717 -5.91 45.11 -17.17
CA ILE A 717 -4.60 45.82 -17.23
C ILE A 717 -3.80 45.56 -15.94
N TYR A 718 -4.43 45.69 -14.77
CA TYR A 718 -3.78 45.39 -13.49
C TYR A 718 -3.33 43.92 -13.42
N SER A 719 -4.15 42.99 -13.93
CA SER A 719 -3.78 41.57 -13.96
C SER A 719 -2.58 41.30 -14.86
N GLU A 720 -2.48 41.98 -16.00
CA GLU A 720 -1.34 41.86 -16.91
C GLU A 720 -0.06 42.43 -16.29
N LEU A 721 -0.14 43.59 -15.62
CA LEU A 721 1.00 44.21 -14.94
C LEU A 721 1.50 43.38 -13.75
N ASP A 722 0.62 42.92 -12.86
CA ASP A 722 0.99 42.06 -11.73
C ASP A 722 1.53 40.70 -12.20
N ASN A 723 0.98 40.12 -13.28
CA ASN A 723 1.55 38.90 -13.87
C ASN A 723 2.94 39.15 -14.48
N ARG A 724 3.20 40.30 -15.11
CA ARG A 724 4.54 40.67 -15.61
C ARG A 724 5.53 40.86 -14.47
N ALA A 725 5.15 41.56 -13.41
CA ALA A 725 5.99 41.77 -12.22
C ALA A 725 6.37 40.43 -11.57
N ARG A 726 5.40 39.54 -11.36
CA ARG A 726 5.64 38.18 -10.82
C ARG A 726 6.58 37.36 -11.69
N LYS A 727 6.43 37.43 -13.02
CA LYS A 727 7.35 36.76 -13.95
C LYS A 727 8.78 37.27 -13.83
N GLN A 728 8.95 38.58 -13.65
CA GLN A 728 10.27 39.18 -13.45
C GLN A 728 10.87 38.78 -12.09
N GLU A 729 10.09 38.83 -11.01
CA GLU A 729 10.51 38.38 -9.68
C GLU A 729 10.94 36.90 -9.70
N GLN A 730 10.18 36.05 -10.40
CA GLN A 730 10.53 34.65 -10.51
C GLN A 730 11.84 34.47 -11.31
N LYS A 731 12.02 35.16 -12.43
CA LYS A 731 13.26 35.10 -13.21
C LYS A 731 14.48 35.49 -12.36
N ILE A 732 14.38 36.60 -11.63
CA ILE A 732 15.44 37.05 -10.70
C ILE A 732 15.68 36.00 -9.61
N SER A 733 14.62 35.40 -9.06
CA SER A 733 14.75 34.34 -8.06
C SER A 733 15.46 33.11 -8.61
N GLU A 734 15.20 32.72 -9.86
CA GLU A 734 15.86 31.58 -10.51
C GLU A 734 17.33 31.86 -10.79
N GLU A 735 17.65 33.06 -11.31
CA GLU A 735 19.03 33.50 -11.52
C GLU A 735 19.82 33.45 -10.21
N ARG A 736 19.24 33.92 -9.09
CA ARG A 736 19.87 33.81 -7.77
C ARG A 736 20.11 32.37 -7.31
N LEU A 737 19.22 31.45 -7.65
CA LEU A 737 19.37 30.03 -7.28
C LEU A 737 20.47 29.36 -8.12
N VAL A 738 20.59 29.72 -9.40
CA VAL A 738 21.69 29.27 -10.28
C VAL A 738 23.03 29.83 -9.80
N ASP A 739 23.07 31.11 -9.43
CA ASP A 739 24.27 31.74 -8.85
C ASP A 739 24.68 31.04 -7.55
N HIS A 740 23.72 30.69 -6.71
CA HIS A 740 23.97 29.94 -5.48
C HIS A 740 24.54 28.54 -5.77
N TYR A 741 23.96 27.81 -6.72
CA TYR A 741 24.49 26.51 -7.15
C TYR A 741 25.94 26.62 -7.64
N THR A 742 26.21 27.60 -8.51
CA THR A 742 27.55 27.83 -9.09
C THR A 742 28.57 28.08 -7.99
N LYS A 743 28.25 28.95 -7.03
CA LYS A 743 29.12 29.23 -5.87
C LYS A 743 29.35 27.99 -4.99
N MET A 744 28.34 27.17 -4.72
CA MET A 744 28.52 25.94 -3.95
C MET A 744 29.41 24.94 -4.68
N LYS A 745 29.22 24.80 -6.00
CA LYS A 745 30.06 23.93 -6.82
C LYS A 745 31.51 24.41 -6.78
N ASP A 746 31.75 25.69 -7.05
CA ASP A 746 33.10 26.28 -7.08
C ASP A 746 33.81 26.15 -5.72
N SER A 747 33.11 26.37 -4.61
CA SER A 747 33.67 26.16 -3.26
C SER A 747 34.05 24.72 -2.98
N ASN A 748 33.25 23.74 -3.45
CA ASN A 748 33.58 22.33 -3.31
C ASN A 748 34.79 21.95 -4.17
N TYR A 749 34.92 22.50 -5.38
CA TYR A 749 36.12 22.31 -6.20
C TYR A 749 37.36 22.94 -5.55
N ALA A 750 37.25 24.16 -5.01
CA ALA A 750 38.34 24.81 -4.31
C ALA A 750 38.78 24.02 -3.07
N ALA A 751 37.84 23.45 -2.30
CA ALA A 751 38.16 22.60 -1.15
C ALA A 751 38.81 21.25 -1.57
N ILE A 752 38.45 20.72 -2.73
CA ILE A 752 39.10 19.51 -3.29
C ILE A 752 40.50 19.86 -3.81
N GLU A 753 40.68 20.97 -4.52
CA GLU A 753 42.00 21.45 -4.97
C GLU A 753 42.92 21.82 -3.81
N GLU A 754 42.40 22.41 -2.73
CA GLU A 754 43.17 22.70 -1.50
C GLU A 754 43.56 21.40 -0.77
N ASN A 755 42.73 20.36 -0.80
CA ASN A 755 43.08 19.03 -0.28
C ASN A 755 44.07 18.27 -1.19
N ILE A 756 44.02 18.48 -2.50
CA ILE A 756 44.98 17.90 -3.46
C ILE A 756 46.33 18.64 -3.38
N HIS A 757 46.34 19.97 -3.27
CA HIS A 757 47.56 20.77 -3.13
C HIS A 757 48.17 20.70 -1.72
N SER A 758 47.38 20.49 -0.66
CA SER A 758 47.93 20.21 0.68
C SER A 758 48.42 18.77 0.84
N SER A 759 47.91 17.82 0.05
CA SER A 759 48.49 16.46 -0.01
C SER A 759 49.78 16.41 -0.86
N ASP A 760 49.90 17.21 -1.93
CA ASP A 760 51.19 17.34 -2.66
C ASP A 760 52.25 18.12 -1.87
N ALA A 761 51.87 19.14 -1.08
CA ALA A 761 52.79 19.89 -0.24
C ALA A 761 53.22 19.15 1.04
N SER A 762 52.44 18.15 1.50
CA SER A 762 52.79 17.34 2.68
C SER A 762 53.47 16.01 2.35
N VAL A 763 53.42 15.54 1.09
CA VAL A 763 54.12 14.33 0.62
C VAL A 763 55.51 14.63 0.02
N LEU A 764 55.79 15.87 -0.40
CA LEU A 764 57.14 16.29 -0.84
C LEU A 764 57.98 16.98 0.25
N GLY A 765 57.43 17.21 1.46
CA GLY A 765 58.11 17.86 2.58
C GLY A 765 58.41 16.97 3.80
N LYS A 766 58.05 15.68 3.77
CA LYS A 766 58.29 14.72 4.87
C LYS A 766 58.83 13.36 4.41
N LEU A 767 59.73 13.40 3.42
CA LEU A 767 60.57 12.25 3.03
C LEU A 767 62.06 12.47 3.34
N ASP A 768 62.35 13.21 4.42
CA ASP A 768 63.66 13.22 5.08
C ASP A 768 63.46 13.07 6.59
N GLY A 769 63.35 11.82 7.04
CA GLY A 769 63.32 11.46 8.45
C GLY A 769 62.24 10.44 8.79
N VAL A 770 62.70 9.25 9.19
CA VAL A 770 61.95 8.15 9.83
C VAL A 770 61.42 7.04 8.89
N GLN A 771 62.36 6.25 8.36
CA GLN A 771 62.31 4.77 8.41
C GLN A 771 63.72 4.31 8.83
N PRO A 772 63.87 3.49 9.89
CA PRO A 772 63.70 2.05 9.71
C PRO A 772 63.19 1.30 10.97
N ALA A 773 61.99 0.74 10.91
CA ALA A 773 61.59 -0.39 11.75
C ALA A 773 60.33 -1.01 11.12
N LEU A 774 60.53 -1.92 10.15
CA LEU A 774 59.59 -2.97 9.68
C LEU A 774 60.10 -3.52 8.34
N ARG A 775 61.31 -4.08 8.37
CA ARG A 775 61.83 -5.02 7.36
C ARG A 775 62.72 -6.03 8.06
N GLN A 776 62.11 -6.95 8.81
CA GLN A 776 62.65 -8.26 9.16
C GLN A 776 61.57 -9.03 9.93
N ALA A 777 60.77 -9.82 9.22
CA ALA A 777 60.11 -11.05 9.70
C ALA A 777 59.16 -11.57 8.60
N ALA A 778 59.74 -11.95 7.47
CA ALA A 778 59.07 -12.78 6.47
C ALA A 778 60.15 -13.52 5.67
N ALA A 779 60.79 -14.51 6.30
CA ALA A 779 61.44 -15.65 5.66
C ALA A 779 61.93 -16.65 6.72
N HIS A 780 61.66 -17.94 6.46
CA HIS A 780 62.11 -19.17 7.14
C HIS A 780 61.46 -19.53 8.47
N ASP A 781 61.23 -20.80 8.79
CA ASP A 781 60.90 -22.07 8.10
C ASP A 781 60.86 -23.10 9.25
N HIS A 782 60.01 -24.12 9.10
CA HIS A 782 60.12 -25.48 9.66
C HIS A 782 60.27 -25.82 11.16
N ASP A 783 59.41 -26.79 11.53
CA ASP A 783 59.59 -27.98 12.39
C ASP A 783 59.67 -27.95 13.93
N ASP A 784 58.70 -28.68 14.49
CA ASP A 784 58.71 -29.66 15.60
C ASP A 784 59.35 -29.31 16.96
N SER A 785 58.54 -29.34 18.02
CA SER A 785 58.44 -30.49 18.95
C SER A 785 57.82 -30.13 20.32
N ASP A 786 57.18 -31.14 20.90
CA ASP A 786 56.61 -31.32 22.24
C ASP A 786 57.11 -30.43 23.40
N GLN A 787 56.16 -29.93 24.23
CA GLN A 787 56.00 -30.35 25.64
C GLN A 787 54.92 -29.53 26.40
N GLU A 788 53.92 -30.27 26.86
CA GLU A 788 53.25 -30.25 28.18
C GLU A 788 53.29 -29.05 29.17
N LEU A 789 52.11 -28.89 29.82
CA LEU A 789 51.82 -28.57 31.24
C LEU A 789 51.40 -27.14 31.67
N LYS A 790 50.15 -27.12 32.17
CA LYS A 790 49.63 -26.53 33.43
C LYS A 790 49.13 -25.07 33.49
N VAL A 791 47.78 -25.01 33.53
CA VAL A 791 46.85 -24.20 34.36
C VAL A 791 47.46 -23.54 35.61
N PRO A 792 46.96 -22.36 36.09
CA PRO A 792 45.76 -22.28 36.96
C PRO A 792 44.85 -21.08 36.61
N LEU A 793 43.52 -21.17 36.46
CA LEU A 793 42.45 -21.28 37.47
C LEU A 793 42.70 -20.52 38.79
N LEU A 794 42.05 -19.37 38.93
CA LEU A 794 41.68 -18.81 40.24
C LEU A 794 40.19 -18.48 40.23
N SER A 795 39.48 -19.23 41.05
CA SER A 795 38.09 -19.13 41.43
C SER A 795 37.97 -18.55 42.85
N GLU A 796 36.73 -18.22 43.22
CA GLU A 796 36.17 -18.26 44.57
C GLU A 796 36.54 -17.12 45.56
N THR A 797 35.67 -16.63 46.44
CA THR A 797 34.45 -17.21 47.04
C THR A 797 33.60 -16.09 47.71
N ALA A 798 32.26 -16.18 47.77
CA ALA A 798 31.44 -16.59 48.95
C ALA A 798 30.57 -15.41 49.47
N GLN A 799 29.32 -15.52 49.96
CA GLN A 799 28.45 -16.66 50.32
C GLN A 799 27.03 -16.16 50.73
N VAL A 800 25.98 -17.00 50.48
CA VAL A 800 24.92 -17.49 51.43
C VAL A 800 23.85 -16.46 51.92
N THR A 801 22.52 -16.68 52.01
CA THR A 801 21.50 -17.77 51.91
C THR A 801 20.11 -17.07 51.76
N ARG A 802 18.94 -17.64 51.41
CA ARG A 802 18.20 -18.75 52.02
C ARG A 802 16.90 -19.02 51.20
N ARG A 803 16.56 -20.30 51.01
CA ARG A 803 15.24 -20.81 50.57
C ARG A 803 14.19 -20.68 51.67
N ARG A 804 12.90 -20.59 51.30
CA ARG A 804 11.77 -21.31 51.94
C ARG A 804 10.49 -21.23 51.09
N THR A 805 10.03 -22.36 50.59
CA THR A 805 8.59 -22.70 50.51
C THR A 805 8.19 -23.37 51.84
N PRO A 806 6.91 -23.29 52.25
CA PRO A 806 5.99 -24.42 52.02
C PRO A 806 4.49 -24.03 51.82
N SER A 807 3.74 -24.88 51.11
CA SER A 807 2.27 -25.12 51.28
C SER A 807 2.02 -26.01 52.53
N PRO A 808 0.79 -26.35 53.02
CA PRO A 808 -0.55 -26.37 52.36
C PRO A 808 -1.78 -26.07 53.28
N ALA A 809 -2.99 -26.41 52.77
CA ALA A 809 -4.27 -26.77 53.44
C ALA A 809 -5.33 -25.65 53.63
N LEU A 810 -6.50 -25.76 52.95
CA LEU A 810 -7.83 -26.23 53.42
C LEU A 810 -8.55 -25.16 54.28
N SER A 811 -9.84 -24.82 54.17
CA SER A 811 -11.06 -25.54 53.82
C SER A 811 -12.24 -24.57 53.60
N ASP A 812 -13.23 -25.00 52.81
CA ASP A 812 -14.70 -24.88 52.97
C ASP A 812 -15.34 -23.61 53.53
N ALA A 813 -16.31 -23.05 52.79
CA ALA A 813 -17.73 -23.09 53.20
C ALA A 813 -18.66 -22.55 52.11
N SER A 814 -19.69 -23.36 51.87
CA SER A 814 -20.90 -23.18 51.08
C SER A 814 -21.90 -22.15 51.65
N THR A 815 -22.66 -21.50 50.76
CA THR A 815 -24.11 -21.16 50.86
C THR A 815 -24.49 -20.48 49.53
N SER A 816 -25.31 -21.02 48.62
CA SER A 816 -26.76 -21.31 48.61
C SER A 816 -27.66 -20.17 49.08
N THR A 817 -28.36 -19.53 48.13
CA THR A 817 -29.75 -19.01 48.15
C THR A 817 -29.99 -18.42 46.73
N SER A 818 -30.75 -19.07 45.84
CA SER A 818 -32.22 -19.08 45.71
C SER A 818 -32.84 -17.72 45.35
N GLU A 819 -33.60 -17.72 44.24
CA GLU A 819 -34.81 -16.89 43.99
C GLU A 819 -34.61 -15.36 43.82
N ASP A 820 -35.33 -14.62 42.99
CA ASP A 820 -36.30 -14.86 41.92
C ASP A 820 -36.48 -13.50 41.18
N GLU A 821 -37.14 -13.54 40.02
CA GLU A 821 -37.94 -12.45 39.42
C GLU A 821 -37.40 -11.00 39.31
N SER A 822 -37.24 -10.51 38.06
CA SER A 822 -38.26 -9.64 37.43
C SER A 822 -37.73 -8.87 36.20
N THR A 823 -38.40 -9.12 35.08
CA THR A 823 -38.81 -8.22 33.99
C THR A 823 -38.39 -6.74 34.02
N VAL A 824 -37.93 -6.19 32.88
CA VAL A 824 -38.66 -5.21 32.02
C VAL A 824 -37.97 -5.11 30.64
N PRO A 825 -38.71 -5.06 29.50
CA PRO A 825 -38.16 -4.96 28.15
C PRO A 825 -38.04 -3.50 27.68
N TYR A 826 -37.12 -3.22 26.74
CA TYR A 826 -37.20 -2.02 25.90
C TYR A 826 -37.28 -2.39 24.43
N THR A 827 -38.49 -2.21 23.91
CA THR A 827 -38.87 -2.06 22.51
C THR A 827 -38.26 -0.78 21.96
N LEU A 828 -37.69 -0.80 20.75
CA LEU A 828 -37.57 0.40 19.93
C LEU A 828 -37.72 0.06 18.44
N LEU A 829 -38.86 0.50 17.93
CA LEU A 829 -39.25 0.59 16.53
C LEU A 829 -38.81 1.95 15.97
N LYS A 830 -38.37 1.92 14.71
CA LYS A 830 -38.06 3.00 13.74
C LYS A 830 -36.61 3.44 13.60
#